data_AF-A0A0X1T2S0-F1
#
_entry.id   AF-A0A0X1T2S0-F1
#
_cell.length_a   1.000
_cell.length_b   1.000
_cell.length_c   1.000
_cell.angle_alpha   90.00
_cell.angle_beta   90.00
_cell.angle_gamma   90.00
#
_symmetry.space_group_name_H-M   'P 1'
#
loop_
_entity.id
_entity.type
_entity.pdbx_description
1 polymer ?
#
loop_
_entity_poly.entity_id
_entity_poly.type
_entity_poly.pdbx_seq_one_letter_code
_entity_poly.pdbx_strand_id
1 'polypeptide(L)'
;MTSPLPGTTLSESEQAALVYTLSDCFVRRPTLESVAPGLVRDMLEAEYPSLGERLAHAALIHPVSNQNEDSTVEYGILPLTNLLIGRFLGEKAELHPADSYLTLYPGAEHPQKLSLDTVKVEALLSEWAPLLPEAYKQALVDFWSSPFDQEVAPWQRLSDFFAVQLRQACVALSGEERDTVQAVLDYPDPQVRRGALGNHCTQVDIPILDTGIMGSDLRHFQALVMSRWIGERQIVLLYTLFGGIEAFDSRRALEESLLATLSSQYSGFRNYTPDDHVFDALAVSLLKLQLEAIAAIKPSDYRDGVTLGQRLHELTGLQALFGAFRSGHEARLGRLHDLLPEWLRRASLANRTLYGLHVASLSAVHRQHAGQAFLDGIPDIHSFAGESLRESLQKKHPEAAAVSVADIRVTLTPIVSRPLIMGDSIMPIGFRGEPRTQDYVAMALRNLKAFPLSGDAQVHYKDRATPAWMTYEVLRTAVSDADIGGAYPELLRQKLQRDLIERTRQERLFTDYLRVLLPMLALELQLEGKLTETARRYVEAVITQDAGVREVHGQHIVARPLAFLAYPDATANRVRNMFVIGPRATVEGPQVLFRPGADQPLREFASLAGLLTAIKTEQALRQSVLDGLDATTRPIYDYGGFEEPHLPRAIFSDFDILPTPAPVSLDTTPLSGSFGAALFAASVEALVAHAEADSVSDAEERWERFADLGWTLFGVLQPFVPTSLASAGLIVQLVSSLKTFTDPNAAHPWAAFADVLLNLAVVLVYHRPLLTGAAATVPRIVDNAVYKEPVVRITHQLVVASIRMGPHLSVSRLVRLEEFKLSLSESPGTLLTEGEWQGLYQRDERFYACIDGAWFRVSRKLEGVVIINDGHPSLQGPWLKRDDSGAWQPERGLRLLGGAGELSVRATKKLKSLEKKARDLLATLPRLLAEGKRSASTVSTPRSIQDILVIKAQPFEEAIRDFRGLTQGLAQSPRWLIAELEEAANTLTELGLSLRISLTKQGLPNAAAIEFLMENEQITIRKLGTRRDISGGKGSDFLEEYGIRDKEGHPLWFAHFHYRTATTPAPDFSKAHLKTRAQRYMGLNFQIAQETAGQKVVPIWRGPIDARTAAAFFLR
;
A
#
# COMPACT_ATOMS: atom_id res chain seq x y z
N MET A 1 21.47 -19.25 -12.63
CA MET A 1 21.90 -18.69 -13.92
C MET A 1 21.05 -17.45 -14.17
N THR A 2 21.67 -16.28 -14.26
CA THR A 2 21.01 -15.02 -14.66
C THR A 2 21.41 -14.73 -16.10
N SER A 3 20.41 -14.64 -16.98
CA SER A 3 20.62 -14.20 -18.37
C SER A 3 20.94 -12.70 -18.41
N PRO A 4 21.62 -12.20 -19.46
CA PRO A 4 21.71 -10.76 -19.68
C PRO A 4 20.32 -10.14 -19.80
N LEU A 5 20.13 -8.96 -19.21
CA LEU A 5 18.87 -8.21 -19.28
C LEU A 5 18.54 -7.84 -20.75
N PRO A 6 17.26 -7.92 -21.17
CA PRO A 6 16.87 -7.68 -22.56
C PRO A 6 17.26 -6.27 -23.04
N GLY A 7 17.80 -6.19 -24.26
CA GLY A 7 18.48 -5.01 -24.80
C GLY A 7 17.59 -3.88 -25.32
N THR A 8 16.26 -3.95 -25.18
CA THR A 8 15.32 -2.97 -25.72
C THR A 8 15.23 -1.71 -24.85
N THR A 9 15.48 -0.54 -25.44
CA THR A 9 15.20 0.77 -24.82
C THR A 9 13.70 1.05 -24.83
N LEU A 10 13.07 1.18 -23.67
CA LEU A 10 11.66 1.53 -23.54
C LEU A 10 11.36 2.97 -24.01
N SER A 11 10.23 3.14 -24.71
CA SER A 11 9.64 4.44 -25.02
C SER A 11 9.27 5.23 -23.75
N GLU A 12 9.13 6.55 -23.86
CA GLU A 12 8.80 7.39 -22.70
C GLU A 12 7.34 7.20 -22.23
N SER A 13 6.46 6.67 -23.07
CA SER A 13 5.14 6.16 -22.68
C SER A 13 5.24 4.89 -21.82
N GLU A 14 6.16 3.98 -22.14
CA GLU A 14 6.44 2.81 -21.30
C GLU A 14 7.17 3.20 -20.00
N GLN A 15 8.04 4.22 -20.03
CA GLN A 15 8.63 4.80 -18.82
C GLN A 15 7.58 5.41 -17.90
N ALA A 16 6.62 6.18 -18.46
CA ALA A 16 5.48 6.69 -17.72
C ALA A 16 4.69 5.54 -17.08
N ALA A 17 4.28 4.54 -17.88
CA ALA A 17 3.57 3.36 -17.37
C ALA A 17 4.35 2.66 -16.24
N LEU A 18 5.67 2.49 -16.37
CA LEU A 18 6.54 1.89 -15.35
C LEU A 18 6.55 2.71 -14.04
N VAL A 19 6.62 4.04 -14.14
CA VAL A 19 6.51 4.99 -13.01
C VAL A 19 5.16 4.83 -12.30
N TYR A 20 4.06 4.70 -13.03
CA TYR A 20 2.73 4.50 -12.44
C TYR A 20 2.50 3.10 -11.86
N THR A 21 2.97 2.04 -12.53
CA THR A 21 2.92 0.68 -12.00
C THR A 21 3.72 0.55 -10.70
N LEU A 22 4.86 1.23 -10.60
CA LEU A 22 5.61 1.35 -9.34
C LEU A 22 4.84 2.19 -8.30
N SER A 23 4.21 3.30 -8.71
CA SER A 23 3.40 4.13 -7.81
C SER A 23 2.20 3.38 -7.22
N ASP A 24 1.38 2.71 -8.04
CA ASP A 24 0.22 1.92 -7.59
C ASP A 24 0.64 0.79 -6.64
N CYS A 25 1.73 0.09 -6.99
CA CYS A 25 2.34 -0.91 -6.12
C CYS A 25 2.64 -0.35 -4.73
N PHE A 26 3.15 0.89 -4.63
CA PHE A 26 3.42 1.57 -3.37
C PHE A 26 2.21 2.32 -2.76
N VAL A 27 1.06 2.40 -3.43
CA VAL A 27 -0.22 2.78 -2.77
C VAL A 27 -0.67 1.66 -1.83
N ARG A 28 -0.41 0.39 -2.15
CA ARG A 28 -0.74 -0.79 -1.32
C ARG A 28 0.14 -0.99 -0.07
N ARG A 29 1.03 -0.04 0.25
CA ARG A 29 1.93 -0.11 1.43
C ARG A 29 1.15 0.09 2.75
N PRO A 30 1.62 -0.45 3.89
CA PRO A 30 0.89 -0.34 5.14
C PRO A 30 0.70 1.10 5.62
N THR A 31 -0.46 1.37 6.20
CA THR A 31 -0.77 2.63 6.89
C THR A 31 -0.94 2.39 8.39
N LEU A 32 -1.03 3.45 9.19
CA LEU A 32 -1.20 3.31 10.64
C LEU A 32 -2.56 2.65 10.96
N GLU A 33 -3.58 2.99 10.18
CA GLU A 33 -4.94 2.45 10.24
C GLU A 33 -5.01 0.98 9.83
N SER A 34 -4.13 0.51 8.92
CA SER A 34 -4.09 -0.92 8.55
C SER A 34 -3.32 -1.78 9.55
N VAL A 35 -2.35 -1.21 10.27
CA VAL A 35 -1.47 -1.94 11.21
C VAL A 35 -2.05 -2.01 12.62
N ALA A 36 -2.59 -0.90 13.16
CA ALA A 36 -3.08 -0.85 14.53
C ALA A 36 -4.16 -1.91 14.86
N PRO A 37 -5.16 -2.21 14.00
CA PRO A 37 -6.14 -3.28 14.26
C PRO A 37 -5.48 -4.66 14.38
N GLY A 38 -4.44 -4.93 13.59
CA GLY A 38 -3.68 -6.19 13.66
C GLY A 38 -2.92 -6.36 14.98
N LEU A 39 -2.45 -5.26 15.58
CA LEU A 39 -1.79 -5.28 16.88
C LEU A 39 -2.82 -5.38 18.03
N VAL A 40 -3.96 -4.70 17.94
CA VAL A 40 -5.09 -4.87 18.89
C VAL A 40 -5.61 -6.32 18.87
N ARG A 41 -5.79 -6.92 17.69
CA ARG A 41 -6.15 -8.32 17.51
C ARG A 41 -5.16 -9.24 18.24
N ASP A 42 -3.87 -9.05 17.97
CA ASP A 42 -2.81 -9.92 18.49
C ASP A 42 -2.64 -9.80 20.01
N MET A 43 -2.83 -8.60 20.56
CA MET A 43 -2.92 -8.32 22.00
C MET A 43 -4.10 -9.05 22.64
N LEU A 44 -5.30 -8.93 22.07
CA LEU A 44 -6.51 -9.51 22.64
C LEU A 44 -6.54 -11.03 22.50
N GLU A 45 -6.04 -11.59 21.41
CA GLU A 45 -5.95 -13.05 21.22
C GLU A 45 -4.96 -13.70 22.19
N ALA A 46 -3.89 -12.98 22.60
CA ALA A 46 -2.93 -13.48 23.59
C ALA A 46 -3.57 -13.66 24.98
N GLU A 47 -4.50 -12.78 25.37
CA GLU A 47 -5.19 -12.87 26.66
C GLU A 47 -6.52 -13.63 26.61
N TYR A 48 -7.31 -13.40 25.57
CA TYR A 48 -8.65 -13.94 25.34
C TYR A 48 -8.72 -14.70 24.00
N PRO A 49 -8.25 -15.96 23.95
CA PRO A 49 -8.23 -16.75 22.71
C PRO A 49 -9.61 -16.91 22.07
N SER A 50 -9.65 -17.01 20.74
CA SER A 50 -10.83 -17.04 19.86
C SER A 50 -11.68 -15.76 19.82
N LEU A 51 -11.24 -14.68 20.48
CA LEU A 51 -11.96 -13.40 20.47
C LEU A 51 -11.17 -12.26 19.80
N GLY A 52 -9.85 -12.38 19.60
CA GLY A 52 -9.03 -11.27 19.12
C GLY A 52 -9.45 -10.73 17.76
N GLU A 53 -9.76 -11.62 16.80
CA GLU A 53 -10.21 -11.23 15.45
C GLU A 53 -11.54 -10.48 15.45
N ARG A 54 -12.48 -10.90 16.30
CA ARG A 54 -13.76 -10.20 16.48
C ARG A 54 -13.58 -8.86 17.16
N LEU A 55 -12.69 -8.78 18.15
CA LEU A 55 -12.47 -7.58 18.97
C LEU A 55 -11.51 -6.56 18.34
N ALA A 56 -10.86 -6.87 17.21
CA ALA A 56 -9.89 -5.98 16.53
C ALA A 56 -10.43 -4.58 16.20
N HIS A 57 -11.75 -4.48 15.99
CA HIS A 57 -12.49 -3.24 15.71
C HIS A 57 -13.43 -2.82 16.84
N ALA A 58 -13.28 -3.39 18.04
CA ALA A 58 -14.08 -3.00 19.20
C ALA A 58 -13.77 -1.57 19.65
N ALA A 59 -14.74 -0.95 20.31
CA ALA A 59 -14.62 0.39 20.88
C ALA A 59 -15.10 0.43 22.32
N LEU A 60 -14.52 1.34 23.09
CA LEU A 60 -14.98 1.72 24.41
C LEU A 60 -16.08 2.78 24.28
N ILE A 61 -17.22 2.51 24.91
CA ILE A 61 -18.31 3.44 25.14
C ILE A 61 -18.15 3.97 26.58
N HIS A 62 -18.14 5.30 26.74
CA HIS A 62 -17.98 5.96 28.04
C HIS A 62 -18.90 7.19 28.16
N PRO A 63 -19.45 7.50 29.34
CA PRO A 63 -20.29 8.68 29.51
C PRO A 63 -19.45 9.96 29.50
N VAL A 64 -19.94 10.99 28.81
CA VAL A 64 -19.29 12.31 28.70
C VAL A 64 -19.96 13.26 29.69
N SER A 65 -19.16 13.90 30.55
CA SER A 65 -19.66 14.90 31.50
C SER A 65 -19.85 16.25 30.81
N ASN A 66 -21.07 16.53 30.40
CA ASN A 66 -21.45 17.82 29.82
C ASN A 66 -21.84 18.79 30.96
N GLN A 67 -21.28 20.01 30.98
CA GLN A 67 -21.45 20.95 32.12
C GLN A 67 -22.73 21.82 32.04
N ASN A 68 -23.60 21.58 31.06
CA ASN A 68 -24.88 22.27 30.92
C ASN A 68 -26.00 21.47 31.59
N GLU A 69 -26.88 22.15 32.32
CA GLU A 69 -27.89 21.55 33.22
C GLU A 69 -29.12 20.95 32.49
N ASP A 70 -28.93 19.98 31.60
CA ASP A 70 -30.05 19.17 31.09
C ASP A 70 -29.74 17.66 31.03
N SER A 71 -30.79 16.86 31.18
CA SER A 71 -30.74 15.54 31.84
C SER A 71 -30.34 14.35 30.94
N THR A 72 -29.67 14.59 29.81
CA THR A 72 -29.25 13.55 28.86
C THR A 72 -27.77 13.19 29.01
N VAL A 73 -27.47 11.96 29.42
CA VAL A 73 -26.10 11.43 29.42
C VAL A 73 -25.66 11.11 27.99
N GLU A 74 -24.77 11.93 27.45
CA GLU A 74 -24.10 11.66 26.17
C GLU A 74 -23.00 10.60 26.35
N TYR A 75 -22.75 9.79 25.31
CA TYR A 75 -21.73 8.73 25.33
C TYR A 75 -20.70 8.95 24.21
N GLY A 76 -19.42 8.97 24.58
CA GLY A 76 -18.30 9.05 23.67
C GLY A 76 -17.83 7.66 23.22
N ILE A 77 -17.41 7.55 21.96
CA ILE A 77 -16.95 6.32 21.32
C ILE A 77 -15.43 6.42 21.09
N LEU A 78 -14.65 5.52 21.70
CA LEU A 78 -13.20 5.46 21.56
C LEU A 78 -12.77 4.09 21.02
N PRO A 79 -12.43 3.96 19.72
CA PRO A 79 -11.92 2.72 19.15
C PRO A 79 -10.65 2.26 19.85
N LEU A 80 -10.51 0.94 20.10
CA LEU A 80 -9.31 0.38 20.76
C LEU A 80 -8.02 0.68 19.98
N THR A 81 -8.10 0.81 18.66
CA THR A 81 -7.00 1.23 17.79
C THR A 81 -6.51 2.64 18.11
N ASN A 82 -7.43 3.56 18.39
CA ASN A 82 -7.11 4.96 18.67
C ASN A 82 -6.51 5.09 20.07
N LEU A 83 -7.05 4.34 21.04
CA LEU A 83 -6.46 4.24 22.37
C LEU A 83 -5.04 3.65 22.33
N LEU A 84 -4.80 2.59 21.54
CA LEU A 84 -3.44 2.02 21.36
C LEU A 84 -2.45 3.05 20.82
N ILE A 85 -2.85 3.85 19.82
CA ILE A 85 -2.02 4.92 19.24
C ILE A 85 -1.80 6.04 20.28
N GLY A 86 -2.82 6.44 21.02
CA GLY A 86 -2.72 7.44 22.09
C GLY A 86 -1.75 7.02 23.20
N ARG A 87 -1.83 5.77 23.67
CA ARG A 87 -0.88 5.20 24.65
C ARG A 87 0.55 5.15 24.10
N PHE A 88 0.74 4.90 22.81
CA PHE A 88 2.06 4.99 22.17
C PHE A 88 2.61 6.42 22.20
N LEU A 89 1.76 7.42 21.93
CA LEU A 89 2.08 8.85 21.99
C LEU A 89 2.29 9.39 23.43
N GLY A 90 2.07 8.56 24.45
CA GLY A 90 2.26 8.95 25.85
C GLY A 90 1.05 9.62 26.49
N GLU A 91 -0.12 9.58 25.86
CA GLU A 91 -1.38 9.91 26.54
C GLU A 91 -1.58 8.98 27.74
N LYS A 92 -1.99 9.54 28.88
CA LYS A 92 -2.17 8.77 30.11
C LYS A 92 -3.34 7.79 29.99
N ALA A 93 -3.15 6.59 30.54
CA ALA A 93 -4.26 5.69 30.84
C ALA A 93 -5.18 6.35 31.88
N GLU A 94 -6.43 6.61 31.49
CA GLU A 94 -7.44 7.20 32.36
C GLU A 94 -8.28 6.11 33.04
N LEU A 95 -8.76 6.39 34.26
CA LEU A 95 -9.70 5.53 34.95
C LEU A 95 -11.11 5.82 34.41
N HIS A 96 -11.49 5.03 33.40
CA HIS A 96 -12.81 5.10 32.76
C HIS A 96 -13.95 5.04 33.78
N PRO A 97 -15.02 5.85 33.62
CA PRO A 97 -16.19 5.83 34.51
C PRO A 97 -16.79 4.43 34.68
N ALA A 98 -17.41 4.16 35.84
CA ALA A 98 -17.89 2.81 36.21
C ALA A 98 -18.91 2.21 35.21
N ASP A 99 -19.68 3.04 34.53
CA ASP A 99 -20.68 2.60 33.53
C ASP A 99 -20.06 2.24 32.17
N SER A 100 -18.81 2.64 31.90
CA SER A 100 -18.12 2.41 30.63
C SER A 100 -18.02 0.92 30.25
N TYR A 101 -18.00 0.64 28.95
CA TYR A 101 -17.98 -0.73 28.44
C TYR A 101 -17.45 -0.87 27.02
N LEU A 102 -17.00 -2.07 26.69
CA LEU A 102 -16.56 -2.41 25.34
C LEU A 102 -17.72 -2.96 24.50
N THR A 103 -17.74 -2.64 23.20
CA THR A 103 -18.72 -3.16 22.24
C THR A 103 -18.07 -3.48 20.89
N LEU A 104 -18.70 -4.41 20.14
CA LEU A 104 -18.35 -4.72 18.75
C LEU A 104 -19.03 -3.78 17.73
N TYR A 105 -20.13 -3.14 18.11
CA TYR A 105 -20.98 -2.39 17.19
C TYR A 105 -21.25 -0.97 17.73
N PRO A 106 -20.23 -0.09 17.75
CA PRO A 106 -20.35 1.23 18.36
C PRO A 106 -21.37 2.16 17.69
N GLY A 107 -21.70 1.92 16.41
CA GLY A 107 -22.75 2.65 15.68
C GLY A 107 -24.16 2.03 15.76
N ALA A 108 -24.39 1.03 16.62
CA ALA A 108 -25.72 0.48 16.82
C ALA A 108 -26.54 1.35 17.78
N GLU A 109 -27.86 1.45 17.55
CA GLU A 109 -28.79 2.19 18.41
C GLU A 109 -28.77 1.70 19.87
N HIS A 110 -28.53 0.40 20.07
CA HIS A 110 -28.32 -0.21 21.38
C HIS A 110 -27.03 -1.06 21.34
N PRO A 111 -25.84 -0.49 21.64
CA PRO A 111 -24.58 -1.21 21.55
C PRO A 111 -24.48 -2.35 22.57
N GLN A 112 -24.14 -3.55 22.12
CA GLN A 112 -24.01 -4.72 23.01
C GLN A 112 -22.83 -4.54 23.97
N LYS A 113 -23.10 -4.52 25.29
CA LYS A 113 -22.07 -4.54 26.35
C LYS A 113 -21.38 -5.90 26.41
N LEU A 114 -20.07 -5.92 26.16
CA LEU A 114 -19.23 -7.11 26.29
C LEU A 114 -18.85 -7.35 27.75
N SER A 115 -18.75 -8.62 28.16
CA SER A 115 -18.29 -9.05 29.49
C SER A 115 -16.75 -9.04 29.59
N LEU A 116 -16.14 -7.89 29.31
CA LEU A 116 -14.70 -7.66 29.38
C LEU A 116 -14.39 -6.55 30.38
N ASP A 117 -13.32 -6.74 31.15
CA ASP A 117 -12.80 -5.77 32.12
C ASP A 117 -12.09 -4.63 31.37
N THR A 118 -12.63 -3.41 31.47
CA THR A 118 -12.09 -2.20 30.84
C THR A 118 -10.74 -1.80 31.42
N VAL A 119 -10.50 -1.99 32.72
CA VAL A 119 -9.22 -1.69 33.37
C VAL A 119 -8.14 -2.67 32.91
N LYS A 120 -8.49 -3.95 32.77
CA LYS A 120 -7.56 -4.94 32.21
C LYS A 120 -7.23 -4.65 30.74
N VAL A 121 -8.21 -4.24 29.93
CA VAL A 121 -7.95 -3.87 28.52
C VAL A 121 -7.09 -2.60 28.41
N GLU A 122 -7.33 -1.59 29.26
CA GLU A 122 -6.48 -0.38 29.33
C GLU A 122 -5.02 -0.69 29.70
N ALA A 123 -4.81 -1.63 30.63
CA ALA A 123 -3.47 -2.11 30.99
C ALA A 123 -2.78 -2.84 29.82
N LEU A 124 -3.52 -3.67 29.07
CA LEU A 124 -2.99 -4.36 27.89
C LEU A 124 -2.63 -3.41 26.75
N LEU A 125 -3.47 -2.41 26.47
CA LEU A 125 -3.17 -1.34 25.52
C LEU A 125 -1.87 -0.62 25.91
N SER A 126 -1.69 -0.34 27.19
CA SER A 126 -0.49 0.31 27.72
C SER A 126 0.77 -0.57 27.63
N GLU A 127 0.64 -1.89 27.79
CA GLU A 127 1.75 -2.86 27.63
C GLU A 127 2.14 -3.07 26.15
N TRP A 128 1.17 -3.07 25.24
CA TRP A 128 1.39 -3.40 23.82
C TRP A 128 1.64 -2.19 22.93
N ALA A 129 1.26 -0.98 23.33
CA ALA A 129 1.49 0.25 22.55
C ALA A 129 2.97 0.47 22.13
N PRO A 130 4.00 0.19 22.96
CA PRO A 130 5.40 0.28 22.54
C PRO A 130 5.79 -0.64 21.38
N LEU A 131 5.01 -1.67 21.07
CA LEU A 131 5.24 -2.58 19.94
C LEU A 131 4.72 -2.04 18.59
N LEU A 132 4.03 -0.89 18.58
CA LEU A 132 3.44 -0.30 17.38
C LEU A 132 4.46 0.00 16.26
N PRO A 133 5.67 0.54 16.53
CA PRO A 133 6.70 0.70 15.49
C PRO A 133 7.22 -0.64 14.96
N GLU A 134 7.37 -1.67 15.82
CA GLU A 134 7.81 -3.00 15.37
C GLU A 134 6.74 -3.69 14.52
N ALA A 135 5.46 -3.53 14.85
CA ALA A 135 4.35 -4.05 14.05
C ALA A 135 4.29 -3.36 12.68
N TYR A 136 4.50 -2.05 12.64
CA TYR A 136 4.54 -1.28 11.39
C TYR A 136 5.77 -1.64 10.54
N LYS A 137 6.96 -1.82 11.16
CA LYS A 137 8.17 -2.32 10.48
C LYS A 137 7.98 -3.73 9.93
N GLN A 138 7.33 -4.63 10.67
CA GLN A 138 7.02 -5.98 10.18
C GLN A 138 6.06 -5.93 8.99
N ALA A 139 4.95 -5.19 9.09
CA ALA A 139 3.99 -5.03 7.99
C ALA A 139 4.63 -4.40 6.73
N LEU A 140 5.61 -3.51 6.90
CA LEU A 140 6.39 -2.95 5.79
C LEU A 140 7.28 -4.02 5.14
N VAL A 141 7.99 -4.82 5.93
CA VAL A 141 8.78 -5.96 5.43
C VAL A 141 7.89 -6.98 4.70
N ASP A 142 6.70 -7.27 5.24
CA ASP A 142 5.73 -8.18 4.64
C ASP A 142 5.21 -7.63 3.29
N PHE A 143 4.86 -6.34 3.23
CA PHE A 143 4.50 -5.64 1.98
C PHE A 143 5.62 -5.77 0.93
N TRP A 144 6.84 -5.34 1.26
CA TRP A 144 7.96 -5.36 0.32
C TRP A 144 8.30 -6.77 -0.20
N SER A 145 7.99 -7.81 0.58
CA SER A 145 8.28 -9.22 0.29
C SER A 145 7.17 -9.96 -0.46
N SER A 146 5.94 -9.46 -0.42
CA SER A 146 4.77 -10.23 -0.89
C SER A 146 4.45 -9.91 -2.35
N PRO A 147 4.36 -10.91 -3.24
CA PRO A 147 3.78 -10.73 -4.56
C PRO A 147 2.27 -10.52 -4.46
N PHE A 148 1.72 -9.58 -5.22
CA PHE A 148 0.27 -9.44 -5.43
C PHE A 148 -0.14 -10.29 -6.63
N ASP A 149 -1.23 -11.04 -6.55
CA ASP A 149 -2.00 -11.54 -7.72
C ASP A 149 -1.17 -12.13 -8.90
N GLN A 150 -0.17 -12.96 -8.60
CA GLN A 150 0.81 -13.58 -9.54
C GLN A 150 1.89 -12.64 -10.13
N GLU A 151 1.96 -11.38 -9.70
CA GLU A 151 3.01 -10.41 -10.04
C GLU A 151 4.32 -10.64 -9.26
N VAL A 152 5.39 -9.95 -9.65
CA VAL A 152 6.65 -9.85 -8.89
C VAL A 152 6.54 -8.90 -7.68
N ALA A 153 7.28 -9.18 -6.60
CA ALA A 153 7.21 -8.44 -5.34
C ALA A 153 7.72 -6.98 -5.46
N PRO A 154 7.31 -6.05 -4.57
CA PRO A 154 7.71 -4.64 -4.67
C PRO A 154 9.21 -4.36 -4.74
N TRP A 155 10.05 -5.15 -4.06
CA TRP A 155 11.52 -5.00 -4.18
C TRP A 155 12.04 -5.37 -5.56
N GLN A 156 11.42 -6.34 -6.25
CA GLN A 156 11.77 -6.75 -7.60
C GLN A 156 11.35 -5.68 -8.60
N ARG A 157 10.12 -5.18 -8.50
CA ARG A 157 9.62 -4.05 -9.32
C ARG A 157 10.54 -2.84 -9.24
N LEU A 158 11.05 -2.52 -8.05
CA LEU A 158 11.98 -1.41 -7.88
C LEU A 158 13.40 -1.74 -8.41
N SER A 159 13.87 -2.98 -8.27
CA SER A 159 15.14 -3.46 -8.87
C SER A 159 15.13 -3.35 -10.40
N ASP A 160 14.06 -3.84 -11.04
CA ASP A 160 13.83 -3.72 -12.48
C ASP A 160 13.72 -2.25 -12.92
N PHE A 161 13.01 -1.42 -12.14
CA PHE A 161 12.89 0.02 -12.38
C PHE A 161 14.26 0.72 -12.37
N PHE A 162 15.12 0.44 -11.39
CA PHE A 162 16.49 0.95 -11.36
C PHE A 162 17.32 0.52 -12.58
N ALA A 163 17.22 -0.74 -13.00
CA ALA A 163 17.95 -1.26 -14.15
C ALA A 163 17.50 -0.61 -15.47
N VAL A 164 16.18 -0.40 -15.65
CA VAL A 164 15.61 0.27 -16.83
C VAL A 164 16.03 1.75 -16.88
N GLN A 165 15.92 2.47 -15.77
CA GLN A 165 16.25 3.90 -15.71
C GLN A 165 17.76 4.14 -15.86
N LEU A 166 18.63 3.25 -15.33
CA LEU A 166 20.06 3.29 -15.63
C LEU A 166 20.34 3.01 -17.12
N ARG A 167 19.63 2.06 -17.75
CA ARG A 167 19.77 1.76 -19.18
C ARG A 167 19.40 2.95 -20.06
N GLN A 168 18.42 3.75 -19.67
CA GLN A 168 18.05 5.00 -20.34
C GLN A 168 19.13 6.08 -20.18
N ALA A 169 19.61 6.32 -18.96
CA ALA A 169 20.72 7.25 -18.74
C ALA A 169 22.02 6.85 -19.49
N CYS A 170 22.26 5.54 -19.66
CA CYS A 170 23.39 5.02 -20.45
C CYS A 170 23.32 5.39 -21.94
N VAL A 171 22.14 5.66 -22.52
CA VAL A 171 21.99 6.01 -23.94
C VAL A 171 22.77 7.29 -24.28
N ALA A 172 22.80 8.25 -23.36
CA ALA A 172 23.52 9.54 -23.49
C ALA A 172 25.05 9.40 -23.49
N LEU A 173 25.59 8.29 -22.98
CA LEU A 173 27.03 8.09 -22.81
C LEU A 173 27.70 7.53 -24.06
N SER A 174 28.99 7.84 -24.20
CA SER A 174 29.85 7.43 -25.31
C SER A 174 31.22 6.94 -24.82
N GLY A 175 31.83 6.02 -25.57
CA GLY A 175 33.15 5.46 -25.26
C GLY A 175 33.22 4.78 -23.89
N GLU A 176 34.36 4.93 -23.22
CA GLU A 176 34.70 4.24 -21.97
C GLU A 176 33.70 4.49 -20.82
N GLU A 177 33.04 5.65 -20.82
CA GLU A 177 31.97 6.00 -19.87
C GLU A 177 30.75 5.06 -20.07
N ARG A 178 30.32 4.90 -21.32
CA ARG A 178 29.22 3.98 -21.70
C ARG A 178 29.57 2.54 -21.36
N ASP A 179 30.77 2.09 -21.73
CA ASP A 179 31.23 0.72 -21.47
C ASP A 179 31.30 0.40 -19.98
N THR A 180 31.64 1.41 -19.16
CA THR A 180 31.68 1.31 -17.69
C THR A 180 30.28 1.02 -17.12
N VAL A 181 29.22 1.65 -17.66
CA VAL A 181 27.83 1.45 -17.25
C VAL A 181 27.24 0.16 -17.85
N GLN A 182 27.52 -0.11 -19.14
CA GLN A 182 27.05 -1.30 -19.83
C GLN A 182 27.51 -2.59 -19.15
N ALA A 183 28.76 -2.62 -18.66
CA ALA A 183 29.29 -3.72 -17.85
C ALA A 183 28.50 -4.01 -16.54
N VAL A 184 27.75 -3.04 -16.03
CA VAL A 184 26.87 -3.17 -14.86
C VAL A 184 25.47 -3.64 -15.27
N LEU A 185 24.96 -3.13 -16.39
CA LEU A 185 23.66 -3.50 -16.97
C LEU A 185 23.63 -4.93 -17.54
N ASP A 186 24.75 -5.42 -18.05
CA ASP A 186 24.87 -6.78 -18.62
C ASP A 186 25.24 -7.81 -17.54
N TYR A 187 26.00 -7.39 -16.52
CA TYR A 187 26.41 -8.23 -15.40
C TYR A 187 26.17 -7.48 -14.07
N PRO A 188 24.93 -7.44 -13.54
CA PRO A 188 24.63 -6.67 -12.33
C PRO A 188 25.20 -7.29 -11.04
N ASP A 189 25.52 -8.59 -11.07
CA ASP A 189 26.25 -9.32 -10.03
C ASP A 189 27.79 -9.12 -10.18
N PRO A 190 28.52 -8.73 -9.11
CA PRO A 190 29.94 -8.38 -9.20
C PRO A 190 30.88 -9.61 -9.20
N GLN A 191 30.40 -10.81 -8.90
CA GLN A 191 31.17 -12.06 -9.07
C GLN A 191 31.09 -12.53 -10.52
N VAL A 192 29.87 -12.53 -11.09
CA VAL A 192 29.65 -12.83 -12.52
C VAL A 192 30.37 -11.81 -13.40
N ARG A 193 30.30 -10.51 -13.06
CA ARG A 193 31.03 -9.44 -13.78
C ARG A 193 32.55 -9.65 -13.78
N ARG A 194 33.13 -10.04 -12.63
CA ARG A 194 34.57 -10.39 -12.56
C ARG A 194 34.91 -11.65 -13.34
N GLY A 195 34.04 -12.65 -13.36
CA GLY A 195 34.20 -13.85 -14.16
C GLY A 195 34.17 -13.58 -15.67
N ALA A 196 33.33 -12.65 -16.13
CA ALA A 196 33.18 -12.30 -17.54
C ALA A 196 34.19 -11.24 -18.04
N LEU A 197 34.55 -10.26 -17.20
CA LEU A 197 35.31 -9.06 -17.59
C LEU A 197 36.65 -8.88 -16.83
N GLY A 198 37.01 -9.83 -15.96
CA GLY A 198 38.26 -9.83 -15.20
C GLY A 198 38.30 -8.86 -14.01
N ASN A 199 39.45 -8.83 -13.32
CA ASN A 199 39.63 -8.10 -12.05
C ASN A 199 39.57 -6.56 -12.17
N HIS A 200 39.63 -6.01 -13.39
CA HIS A 200 39.54 -4.57 -13.68
C HIS A 200 38.17 -4.16 -14.25
N CYS A 201 37.15 -5.00 -14.08
CA CYS A 201 35.76 -4.66 -14.42
C CYS A 201 35.22 -3.51 -13.54
N THR A 202 34.11 -2.89 -13.95
CA THR A 202 33.44 -1.84 -13.17
C THR A 202 33.10 -2.29 -11.75
N GLN A 203 33.71 -1.65 -10.76
CA GLN A 203 33.31 -1.71 -9.36
C GLN A 203 32.08 -0.83 -9.16
N VAL A 204 31.12 -1.31 -8.38
CA VAL A 204 29.85 -0.61 -8.15
C VAL A 204 29.50 -0.65 -6.69
N ASP A 205 29.09 0.50 -6.16
CA ASP A 205 28.86 0.71 -4.75
C ASP A 205 27.59 1.58 -4.52
N ILE A 206 26.90 1.45 -3.38
CA ILE A 206 25.71 2.23 -2.96
C ILE A 206 26.07 3.21 -1.83
N PRO A 207 25.98 4.54 -2.02
CA PRO A 207 26.29 5.52 -0.98
C PRO A 207 25.19 5.58 0.10
N ILE A 208 25.58 5.88 1.34
CA ILE A 208 24.71 6.11 2.49
C ILE A 208 25.13 7.45 3.12
N LEU A 209 24.21 8.28 3.60
CA LEU A 209 24.58 9.52 4.31
C LEU A 209 24.38 9.34 5.81
N ASP A 210 25.36 9.72 6.62
CA ASP A 210 25.19 9.84 8.08
C ASP A 210 25.10 11.31 8.45
N THR A 211 23.90 11.68 8.88
CA THR A 211 23.55 13.02 9.32
C THR A 211 24.19 13.37 10.67
N GLY A 212 24.67 12.39 11.46
CA GLY A 212 25.16 12.57 12.84
C GLY A 212 24.10 13.02 13.85
N ILE A 213 22.94 13.46 13.39
CA ILE A 213 21.84 14.02 14.18
C ILE A 213 20.87 12.89 14.55
N MET A 214 20.77 12.60 15.85
CA MET A 214 19.77 11.69 16.43
C MET A 214 18.37 12.35 16.48
N GLY A 215 17.83 12.68 15.30
CA GLY A 215 16.58 13.40 15.12
C GLY A 215 15.84 13.00 13.84
N SER A 216 14.60 13.44 13.71
CA SER A 216 13.61 12.95 12.74
C SER A 216 13.84 13.33 11.27
N ASP A 217 14.86 14.13 10.95
CA ASP A 217 15.13 14.67 9.60
C ASP A 217 16.25 13.91 8.85
N LEU A 218 16.24 12.57 8.93
CA LEU A 218 17.12 11.71 8.12
C LEU A 218 16.86 11.93 6.62
N ARG A 219 17.84 12.54 5.93
CA ARG A 219 17.77 12.78 4.48
C ARG A 219 18.36 11.60 3.72
N HIS A 220 17.53 10.59 3.53
CA HIS A 220 17.86 9.39 2.75
C HIS A 220 18.21 9.76 1.31
N PHE A 221 19.29 9.14 0.83
CA PHE A 221 19.85 9.34 -0.50
C PHE A 221 20.05 7.98 -1.16
N GLN A 222 19.70 7.85 -2.44
CA GLN A 222 19.76 6.60 -3.20
C GLN A 222 20.43 6.79 -4.56
N ALA A 223 21.42 5.93 -4.84
CA ALA A 223 22.34 6.08 -5.96
C ALA A 223 23.23 4.84 -6.18
N LEU A 224 23.96 4.84 -7.29
CA LEU A 224 25.09 3.95 -7.55
C LEU A 224 26.35 4.75 -7.88
N VAL A 225 27.50 4.34 -7.36
CA VAL A 225 28.82 4.66 -7.91
C VAL A 225 29.14 3.61 -8.95
N MET A 226 29.66 4.01 -10.10
CA MET A 226 30.28 3.09 -11.04
C MET A 226 31.71 3.59 -11.28
N SER A 227 32.72 2.78 -10.95
CA SER A 227 34.12 3.17 -11.12
C SER A 227 34.96 2.06 -11.75
N ARG A 228 35.89 2.45 -12.62
CA ARG A 228 36.71 1.53 -13.43
C ARG A 228 38.08 2.14 -13.67
N TRP A 229 39.11 1.30 -13.72
CA TRP A 229 40.46 1.71 -14.08
C TRP A 229 40.80 1.27 -15.50
N ILE A 230 41.37 2.17 -16.30
CA ILE A 230 41.83 1.91 -17.66
C ILE A 230 43.25 2.48 -17.78
N GLY A 231 44.26 1.62 -17.71
CA GLY A 231 45.64 2.05 -17.49
C GLY A 231 45.76 2.83 -16.17
N GLU A 232 46.34 4.03 -16.23
CA GLU A 232 46.46 4.94 -15.09
C GLU A 232 45.22 5.86 -14.92
N ARG A 233 44.25 5.82 -15.84
CA ARG A 233 43.03 6.63 -15.77
C ARG A 233 41.98 5.95 -14.88
N GLN A 234 41.43 6.69 -13.93
CA GLN A 234 40.18 6.31 -13.26
C GLN A 234 38.99 6.91 -14.00
N ILE A 235 37.95 6.12 -14.24
CA ILE A 235 36.62 6.56 -14.61
C ILE A 235 35.72 6.41 -13.39
N VAL A 236 34.94 7.44 -13.13
CA VAL A 236 34.01 7.53 -11.99
C VAL A 236 32.72 8.17 -12.49
N LEU A 237 31.59 7.50 -12.26
CA LEU A 237 30.26 7.88 -12.72
C LEU A 237 29.25 7.74 -11.59
N LEU A 238 28.23 8.60 -11.52
CA LEU A 238 27.06 8.37 -10.66
C LEU A 238 26.01 7.64 -11.46
N TYR A 239 25.06 7.06 -10.74
CA TYR A 239 23.69 7.06 -11.18
C TYR A 239 22.75 7.46 -10.04
N THR A 240 21.77 8.31 -10.36
CA THR A 240 20.62 8.59 -9.48
C THR A 240 19.34 8.55 -10.30
N LEU A 241 18.27 8.12 -9.64
CA LEU A 241 17.03 7.71 -10.28
C LEU A 241 16.41 8.75 -11.22
N PHE A 242 16.44 10.02 -10.82
CA PHE A 242 15.94 11.16 -11.59
C PHE A 242 17.04 12.20 -11.84
N GLY A 243 18.30 11.80 -11.77
CA GLY A 243 19.45 12.67 -12.03
C GLY A 243 20.24 12.30 -13.27
N GLY A 244 20.31 11.01 -13.65
CA GLY A 244 21.18 10.54 -14.72
C GLY A 244 22.61 10.23 -14.24
N ILE A 245 23.57 10.41 -15.14
CA ILE A 245 25.00 10.08 -15.04
C ILE A 245 25.90 11.23 -15.58
N GLU A 246 26.57 11.96 -14.69
CA GLU A 246 27.79 12.75 -14.99
C GLU A 246 29.02 11.93 -14.60
N ALA A 247 30.18 12.34 -15.11
CA ALA A 247 31.48 11.76 -14.80
C ALA A 247 32.31 12.63 -13.82
N PHE A 248 33.31 12.00 -13.21
CA PHE A 248 34.32 12.61 -12.36
C PHE A 248 35.73 12.13 -12.72
N ASP A 249 36.71 13.02 -12.56
CA ASP A 249 38.14 12.71 -12.81
C ASP A 249 38.73 11.73 -11.77
N SER A 250 38.14 11.64 -10.58
CA SER A 250 38.61 10.73 -9.51
C SER A 250 37.57 10.53 -8.41
N ARG A 251 37.77 9.50 -7.58
CA ARG A 251 37.00 9.30 -6.35
C ARG A 251 37.20 10.41 -5.30
N ARG A 252 38.29 11.18 -5.37
CA ARG A 252 38.44 12.36 -4.50
C ARG A 252 37.58 13.54 -4.97
N ALA A 253 37.63 13.84 -6.27
CA ALA A 253 36.83 14.91 -6.86
C ALA A 253 35.33 14.66 -6.66
N LEU A 254 34.91 13.38 -6.69
CA LEU A 254 33.55 13.01 -6.36
C LEU A 254 33.20 13.41 -4.91
N GLU A 255 33.99 12.95 -3.94
CA GLU A 255 33.71 13.16 -2.50
C GLU A 255 33.57 14.64 -2.11
N GLU A 256 34.41 15.50 -2.67
CA GLU A 256 34.48 16.93 -2.33
C GLU A 256 33.27 17.76 -2.82
N SER A 257 32.68 17.42 -3.98
CA SER A 257 31.53 18.13 -4.57
C SER A 257 30.26 18.11 -3.69
N LEU A 258 30.19 17.16 -2.78
CA LEU A 258 28.95 16.72 -2.16
C LEU A 258 28.87 17.08 -0.69
N LEU A 259 30.01 17.03 -0.02
CA LEU A 259 30.21 17.70 1.26
C LEU A 259 29.88 19.19 1.11
N ALA A 260 30.20 19.79 -0.05
CA ALA A 260 29.76 21.13 -0.43
C ALA A 260 28.24 21.25 -0.70
N THR A 261 27.62 20.23 -1.31
CA THR A 261 26.17 20.23 -1.63
C THR A 261 25.27 20.02 -0.41
N LEU A 262 25.73 19.30 0.62
CA LEU A 262 24.88 18.80 1.72
C LEU A 262 24.80 19.66 2.99
N SER A 263 25.60 20.73 3.11
CA SER A 263 25.78 21.54 4.35
C SER A 263 26.65 20.89 5.42
N SER A 264 27.20 21.72 6.32
CA SER A 264 28.25 21.39 7.31
C SER A 264 27.80 20.52 8.50
N GLN A 265 26.62 19.92 8.43
CA GLN A 265 26.03 19.10 9.52
C GLN A 265 26.34 17.60 9.37
N TYR A 266 26.75 17.14 8.19
CA TYR A 266 26.97 15.71 7.91
C TYR A 266 28.32 15.26 8.48
N SER A 267 28.28 14.24 9.33
CA SER A 267 29.40 13.90 10.22
C SER A 267 30.41 12.91 9.63
N GLY A 268 30.19 12.45 8.40
CA GLY A 268 31.15 11.64 7.67
C GLY A 268 30.53 10.82 6.55
N PHE A 269 31.36 9.95 6.00
CA PHE A 269 31.19 9.20 4.76
C PHE A 269 31.50 7.70 5.08
N ARG A 270 30.65 6.64 5.23
CA ARG A 270 29.23 6.18 5.05
C ARG A 270 28.71 5.26 3.85
N ASN A 271 29.11 3.98 3.61
CA ASN A 271 29.03 3.18 2.35
C ASN A 271 28.06 1.98 2.38
N TYR A 272 27.92 1.36 1.21
CA TYR A 272 27.86 -0.10 1.05
C TYR A 272 28.39 -0.54 -0.33
N THR A 273 29.27 -1.55 -0.41
CA THR A 273 29.60 -2.23 -1.69
C THR A 273 28.75 -3.51 -1.77
N PRO A 274 27.85 -3.67 -2.75
CA PRO A 274 27.08 -4.90 -2.92
C PRO A 274 27.98 -6.11 -3.22
N ASP A 275 27.72 -7.22 -2.54
CA ASP A 275 28.35 -8.51 -2.83
C ASP A 275 27.70 -9.26 -4.02
N ASP A 276 26.42 -8.95 -4.29
CA ASP A 276 25.51 -9.69 -5.17
C ASP A 276 24.81 -8.71 -6.15
N HIS A 277 23.62 -9.05 -6.69
CA HIS A 277 22.89 -8.24 -7.69
C HIS A 277 22.68 -6.78 -7.23
N VAL A 278 23.32 -5.83 -7.94
CA VAL A 278 23.41 -4.42 -7.49
C VAL A 278 22.05 -3.71 -7.38
N PHE A 279 21.11 -3.98 -8.29
CA PHE A 279 19.80 -3.34 -8.27
C PHE A 279 18.90 -3.87 -7.13
N ASP A 280 19.09 -5.15 -6.75
CA ASP A 280 18.41 -5.74 -5.59
C ASP A 280 18.93 -5.08 -4.31
N ALA A 281 20.25 -4.93 -4.21
CA ALA A 281 20.90 -4.25 -3.10
C ALA A 281 20.45 -2.78 -2.96
N LEU A 282 20.12 -2.11 -4.07
CA LEU A 282 19.62 -0.73 -4.08
C LEU A 282 18.13 -0.63 -3.71
N ALA A 283 17.30 -1.61 -4.11
CA ALA A 283 15.91 -1.69 -3.65
C ALA A 283 15.84 -2.04 -2.15
N VAL A 284 16.66 -2.99 -1.71
CA VAL A 284 16.75 -3.44 -0.31
C VAL A 284 17.38 -2.39 0.61
N SER A 285 18.33 -1.57 0.12
CA SER A 285 18.85 -0.45 0.92
C SER A 285 17.76 0.57 1.24
N LEU A 286 16.76 0.79 0.36
CA LEU A 286 15.64 1.68 0.66
C LEU A 286 14.82 1.15 1.82
N LEU A 287 14.39 -0.12 1.78
CA LEU A 287 13.68 -0.74 2.91
C LEU A 287 14.51 -0.62 4.19
N LYS A 288 15.81 -0.89 4.16
CA LYS A 288 16.68 -0.74 5.34
C LYS A 288 16.62 0.69 5.91
N LEU A 289 16.74 1.71 5.06
CA LEU A 289 16.65 3.12 5.48
C LEU A 289 15.26 3.49 6.01
N GLN A 290 14.18 2.95 5.42
CA GLN A 290 12.82 3.12 5.94
C GLN A 290 12.68 2.52 7.35
N LEU A 291 13.21 1.32 7.58
CA LEU A 291 13.21 0.67 8.90
C LEU A 291 14.06 1.43 9.93
N GLU A 292 15.21 1.98 9.52
CA GLU A 292 16.07 2.85 10.35
C GLU A 292 15.33 4.15 10.72
N ALA A 293 14.61 4.77 9.78
CA ALA A 293 13.83 5.97 10.03
C ALA A 293 12.60 5.74 10.93
N ILE A 294 11.91 4.61 10.79
CA ILE A 294 10.80 4.23 11.67
C ILE A 294 11.31 3.91 13.09
N ALA A 295 12.49 3.29 13.22
CA ALA A 295 13.12 3.07 14.52
C ALA A 295 13.59 4.36 15.22
N ALA A 296 13.77 5.46 14.48
CA ALA A 296 14.12 6.77 15.03
C ALA A 296 12.90 7.62 15.50
N ILE A 297 11.67 7.10 15.36
CA ILE A 297 10.44 7.79 15.78
C ILE A 297 10.36 7.86 17.31
N LYS A 298 10.42 9.08 17.85
CA LYS A 298 10.12 9.37 19.26
C LYS A 298 8.65 9.78 19.36
N PRO A 299 7.82 9.17 20.22
CA PRO A 299 6.40 9.50 20.27
C PRO A 299 6.12 10.95 20.70
N SER A 300 7.02 11.52 21.51
CA SER A 300 7.02 12.92 21.96
C SER A 300 7.02 13.98 20.85
N ASP A 301 7.42 13.60 19.63
CA ASP A 301 7.64 14.52 18.53
C ASP A 301 6.34 14.74 17.70
N TYR A 302 5.24 14.07 18.06
CA TYR A 302 3.96 14.08 17.36
C TYR A 302 2.82 14.50 18.30
N ARG A 303 1.82 15.19 17.76
CA ARG A 303 0.67 15.70 18.55
C ARG A 303 -0.42 14.65 18.73
N ASP A 304 -0.62 13.82 17.72
CA ASP A 304 -1.79 12.97 17.55
C ASP A 304 -1.49 11.83 16.56
N GLY A 305 -2.40 10.85 16.48
CA GLY A 305 -2.27 9.72 15.55
C GLY A 305 -2.25 10.13 14.07
N VAL A 306 -2.84 11.29 13.72
CA VAL A 306 -2.92 11.78 12.33
C VAL A 306 -1.56 12.27 11.87
N THR A 307 -0.86 13.08 12.68
CA THR A 307 0.49 13.57 12.40
C THR A 307 1.53 12.44 12.39
N LEU A 308 1.39 11.44 13.28
CA LEU A 308 2.19 10.21 13.22
C LEU A 308 1.91 9.40 11.94
N GLY A 309 0.64 9.18 11.59
CA GLY A 309 0.24 8.45 10.38
C GLY A 309 0.73 9.12 9.10
N GLN A 310 0.64 10.46 9.02
CA GLN A 310 1.23 11.25 7.94
C GLN A 310 2.75 11.05 7.84
N ARG A 311 3.50 11.07 8.96
CA ARG A 311 4.96 10.86 8.91
C ARG A 311 5.34 9.43 8.52
N LEU A 312 4.60 8.42 8.98
CA LEU A 312 4.80 7.04 8.53
C LEU A 312 4.52 6.89 7.01
N HIS A 313 3.48 7.57 6.51
CA HIS A 313 3.16 7.63 5.08
C HIS A 313 4.25 8.36 4.28
N GLU A 314 4.85 9.42 4.82
CA GLU A 314 6.00 10.13 4.23
C GLU A 314 7.26 9.27 4.18
N LEU A 315 7.59 8.54 5.25
CA LEU A 315 8.81 7.72 5.34
C LEU A 315 8.75 6.49 4.43
N THR A 316 7.59 5.86 4.27
CA THR A 316 7.43 4.59 3.53
C THR A 316 7.15 4.73 2.04
N GLY A 317 6.73 5.91 1.57
CA GLY A 317 6.42 6.12 0.15
C GLY A 317 7.66 6.37 -0.71
N LEU A 318 7.47 6.29 -2.03
CA LEU A 318 8.53 6.42 -3.03
C LEU A 318 9.23 7.79 -3.01
N GLN A 319 8.62 8.83 -2.45
CA GLN A 319 9.27 10.12 -2.19
C GLN A 319 10.55 10.00 -1.33
N ALA A 320 10.74 8.91 -0.59
CA ALA A 320 12.00 8.60 0.11
C ALA A 320 13.19 8.31 -0.83
N LEU A 321 12.95 8.07 -2.13
CA LEU A 321 13.97 8.01 -3.19
C LEU A 321 14.48 9.41 -3.60
N PHE A 322 13.75 10.48 -3.27
CA PHE A 322 13.96 11.84 -3.77
C PHE A 322 14.64 12.72 -2.71
N GLY A 323 15.96 12.56 -2.54
CA GLY A 323 16.71 13.34 -1.57
C GLY A 323 18.22 13.31 -1.69
N ALA A 324 18.80 14.34 -2.33
CA ALA A 324 20.06 14.97 -1.89
C ALA A 324 20.50 16.11 -2.83
N PHE A 325 20.17 16.03 -4.12
CA PHE A 325 20.96 16.68 -5.15
C PHE A 325 20.28 17.83 -5.85
N ARG A 326 20.73 19.05 -5.56
CA ARG A 326 20.41 20.28 -6.30
C ARG A 326 21.05 20.34 -7.69
N SER A 327 20.98 19.24 -8.45
CA SER A 327 21.38 19.23 -9.86
C SER A 327 20.36 19.98 -10.72
N GLY A 328 20.74 20.27 -11.98
CA GLY A 328 19.86 21.01 -12.91
C GLY A 328 18.48 20.36 -13.12
N HIS A 329 18.35 19.04 -12.94
CA HIS A 329 17.08 18.32 -13.00
C HIS A 329 16.21 18.55 -11.76
N GLU A 330 16.71 18.37 -10.54
CA GLU A 330 15.92 18.65 -9.31
C GLU A 330 15.56 20.14 -9.20
N ALA A 331 16.41 21.04 -9.71
CA ALA A 331 16.06 22.46 -9.86
C ALA A 331 15.01 22.74 -10.96
N ARG A 332 14.92 21.89 -12.00
CA ARG A 332 13.86 21.93 -13.02
C ARG A 332 12.54 21.40 -12.45
N LEU A 333 12.55 20.28 -11.73
CA LEU A 333 11.39 19.73 -11.00
C LEU A 333 10.87 20.71 -9.94
N GLY A 334 11.77 21.38 -9.18
CA GLY A 334 11.39 22.43 -8.23
C GLY A 334 10.65 23.59 -8.89
N ARG A 335 11.15 24.09 -10.03
CA ARG A 335 10.44 25.13 -10.80
C ARG A 335 9.10 24.67 -11.37
N LEU A 336 8.98 23.39 -11.77
CA LEU A 336 7.69 22.82 -12.20
C LEU A 336 6.71 22.68 -11.02
N HIS A 337 7.18 22.32 -9.83
CA HIS A 337 6.38 22.40 -8.60
C HIS A 337 5.93 23.84 -8.34
N ASP A 338 6.80 24.84 -8.56
CA ASP A 338 6.48 26.24 -8.35
C ASP A 338 5.47 26.83 -9.36
N LEU A 339 5.12 26.11 -10.42
CA LEU A 339 3.99 26.40 -11.30
C LEU A 339 2.67 25.73 -10.86
N LEU A 340 2.70 24.76 -9.94
CA LEU A 340 1.47 24.05 -9.56
C LEU A 340 0.47 25.01 -8.91
N PRO A 341 -0.81 24.97 -9.32
CA PRO A 341 -1.83 25.78 -8.69
C PRO A 341 -2.09 25.29 -7.26
N GLU A 342 -2.51 26.23 -6.41
CA GLU A 342 -2.50 26.08 -4.95
C GLU A 342 -3.40 24.94 -4.44
N TRP A 343 -4.54 24.67 -5.10
CA TRP A 343 -5.39 23.51 -4.79
C TRP A 343 -4.68 22.18 -5.05
N LEU A 344 -3.87 22.10 -6.11
CA LEU A 344 -3.16 20.88 -6.51
C LEU A 344 -1.92 20.65 -5.64
N ARG A 345 -1.32 21.71 -5.07
CA ARG A 345 -0.33 21.57 -3.99
C ARG A 345 -0.96 21.04 -2.71
N ARG A 346 -2.14 21.56 -2.32
CA ARG A 346 -2.88 21.16 -1.12
C ARG A 346 -3.67 19.85 -1.22
N ALA A 347 -3.84 19.29 -2.42
CA ALA A 347 -4.54 18.03 -2.65
C ALA A 347 -3.87 16.84 -1.94
N SER A 348 -4.66 15.80 -1.65
CA SER A 348 -4.16 14.54 -1.05
C SER A 348 -3.12 13.87 -1.96
N LEU A 349 -2.27 12.99 -1.42
CA LEU A 349 -1.33 12.25 -2.28
C LEU A 349 -2.09 11.40 -3.31
N ALA A 350 -3.17 10.72 -2.92
CA ALA A 350 -4.00 9.93 -3.84
C ALA A 350 -4.54 10.76 -5.01
N ASN A 351 -5.10 11.96 -4.75
CA ASN A 351 -5.65 12.82 -5.80
C ASN A 351 -4.55 13.45 -6.65
N ARG A 352 -3.36 13.75 -6.10
CA ARG A 352 -2.19 14.19 -6.88
C ARG A 352 -1.62 13.07 -7.77
N THR A 353 -1.56 11.84 -7.29
CA THR A 353 -1.19 10.66 -8.08
C THR A 353 -2.19 10.41 -9.22
N LEU A 354 -3.50 10.53 -8.96
CA LEU A 354 -4.55 10.39 -9.97
C LEU A 354 -4.51 11.53 -11.02
N TYR A 355 -4.27 12.76 -10.60
CA TYR A 355 -4.06 13.87 -11.54
C TYR A 355 -2.79 13.66 -12.38
N GLY A 356 -1.70 13.18 -11.75
CA GLY A 356 -0.47 12.78 -12.44
C GLY A 356 -0.70 11.69 -13.50
N LEU A 357 -1.48 10.65 -13.18
CA LEU A 357 -1.91 9.61 -14.12
C LEU A 357 -2.58 10.22 -15.36
N HIS A 358 -3.50 11.17 -15.19
CA HIS A 358 -4.13 11.85 -16.31
C HIS A 358 -3.14 12.75 -17.09
N VAL A 359 -2.23 13.47 -16.42
CA VAL A 359 -1.20 14.30 -17.09
C VAL A 359 -0.23 13.47 -17.95
N ALA A 360 0.19 12.30 -17.47
CA ALA A 360 1.02 11.39 -18.26
C ALA A 360 0.23 10.72 -19.40
N SER A 361 -1.04 10.38 -19.16
CA SER A 361 -1.94 9.90 -20.22
C SER A 361 -2.12 10.95 -21.32
N LEU A 362 -2.18 12.23 -20.97
CA LEU A 362 -2.24 13.35 -21.92
C LEU A 362 -0.95 13.45 -22.75
N SER A 363 0.22 13.31 -22.10
CA SER A 363 1.52 13.23 -22.78
C SER A 363 1.55 12.09 -23.81
N ALA A 364 1.09 10.89 -23.42
CA ALA A 364 1.02 9.73 -24.31
C ALA A 364 0.08 9.96 -25.52
N VAL A 365 -1.12 10.52 -25.31
CA VAL A 365 -2.06 10.85 -26.40
C VAL A 365 -1.50 11.94 -27.33
N HIS A 366 -0.86 12.98 -26.79
CA HIS A 366 -0.17 13.99 -27.60
C HIS A 366 0.92 13.39 -28.49
N ARG A 367 1.72 12.47 -27.94
CA ARG A 367 2.77 11.75 -28.68
C ARG A 367 2.18 10.82 -29.75
N GLN A 368 1.12 10.08 -29.42
CA GLN A 368 0.43 9.16 -30.35
C GLN A 368 -0.05 9.89 -31.62
N HIS A 369 -0.56 11.12 -31.46
CA HIS A 369 -1.09 11.95 -32.56
C HIS A 369 -0.09 13.00 -33.06
N ALA A 370 1.18 12.93 -32.66
CA ALA A 370 2.24 13.88 -33.03
C ALA A 370 1.88 15.37 -32.83
N GLY A 371 1.08 15.68 -31.80
CA GLY A 371 0.56 17.02 -31.51
C GLY A 371 -0.74 17.41 -32.23
N GLN A 372 -1.21 16.63 -33.21
CA GLN A 372 -2.53 16.84 -33.83
C GLN A 372 -3.65 16.70 -32.79
N ALA A 373 -4.72 17.49 -32.95
CA ALA A 373 -5.88 17.54 -32.07
C ALA A 373 -7.18 17.59 -32.89
N PHE A 374 -8.34 17.58 -32.24
CA PHE A 374 -9.62 17.74 -32.96
C PHE A 374 -9.67 19.08 -33.72
N LEU A 375 -10.22 19.03 -34.95
CA LEU A 375 -10.20 20.07 -36.00
C LEU A 375 -8.81 20.37 -36.62
N ASP A 376 -7.74 19.66 -36.27
CA ASP A 376 -6.47 19.73 -37.01
C ASP A 376 -6.70 19.48 -38.51
N GLY A 377 -6.10 20.29 -39.39
CA GLY A 377 -6.31 20.20 -40.85
C GLY A 377 -7.64 20.77 -41.38
N ILE A 378 -8.49 21.34 -40.52
CA ILE A 378 -9.62 22.19 -40.90
C ILE A 378 -9.26 23.63 -40.52
N PRO A 379 -9.28 24.60 -41.45
CA PRO A 379 -9.01 26.00 -41.12
C PRO A 379 -10.12 26.55 -40.21
N ASP A 380 -9.74 27.42 -39.27
CA ASP A 380 -10.72 28.18 -38.50
C ASP A 380 -11.49 29.17 -39.38
N ILE A 381 -12.62 29.68 -38.88
CA ILE A 381 -13.50 30.55 -39.67
C ILE A 381 -12.87 31.90 -40.04
N HIS A 382 -11.91 32.43 -39.28
CA HIS A 382 -11.22 33.67 -39.62
C HIS A 382 -10.16 33.44 -40.72
N SER A 383 -9.37 32.37 -40.62
CA SER A 383 -8.45 31.96 -41.68
C SER A 383 -9.20 31.59 -42.96
N PHE A 384 -10.29 30.82 -42.85
CA PHE A 384 -11.15 30.45 -43.97
C PHE A 384 -11.80 31.67 -44.62
N ALA A 385 -12.32 32.61 -43.83
CA ALA A 385 -12.87 33.87 -44.36
C ALA A 385 -11.79 34.71 -45.05
N GLY A 386 -10.63 34.91 -44.40
CA GLY A 386 -9.52 35.67 -44.97
C GLY A 386 -9.04 35.10 -46.31
N GLU A 387 -8.97 33.78 -46.41
CA GLU A 387 -8.58 33.07 -47.63
C GLU A 387 -9.67 33.13 -48.72
N SER A 388 -10.93 32.88 -48.35
CA SER A 388 -12.07 32.97 -49.29
C SER A 388 -12.22 34.38 -49.89
N LEU A 389 -12.01 35.42 -49.07
CA LEU A 389 -11.98 36.82 -49.51
C LEU A 389 -10.75 37.12 -50.38
N ARG A 390 -9.58 36.54 -50.06
CA ARG A 390 -8.36 36.66 -50.88
C ARG A 390 -8.58 36.11 -52.28
N GLU A 391 -9.14 34.91 -52.39
CA GLU A 391 -9.44 34.27 -53.67
C GLU A 391 -10.52 35.02 -54.45
N SER A 392 -11.59 35.43 -53.76
CA SER A 392 -12.68 36.23 -54.33
C SER A 392 -12.19 37.55 -54.94
N LEU A 393 -11.34 38.30 -54.21
CA LEU A 393 -10.70 39.52 -54.71
C LEU A 393 -9.76 39.24 -55.89
N GLN A 394 -8.88 38.23 -55.78
CA GLN A 394 -7.92 37.89 -56.84
C GLN A 394 -8.59 37.45 -58.16
N LYS A 395 -9.74 36.77 -58.07
CA LYS A 395 -10.55 36.30 -59.21
C LYS A 395 -11.11 37.45 -60.07
N LYS A 396 -11.30 38.65 -59.48
CA LYS A 396 -11.76 39.86 -60.18
C LYS A 396 -10.63 40.89 -60.41
N HIS A 397 -9.63 40.92 -59.53
CA HIS A 397 -8.48 41.83 -59.58
C HIS A 397 -7.17 41.06 -59.31
N PRO A 398 -6.43 40.61 -60.34
CA PRO A 398 -5.17 39.89 -60.15
C PRO A 398 -4.13 40.64 -59.31
N GLU A 399 -4.17 41.98 -59.32
CA GLU A 399 -3.35 42.86 -58.47
C GLU A 399 -3.57 42.64 -56.95
N ALA A 400 -4.71 42.07 -56.55
CA ALA A 400 -4.98 41.69 -55.15
C ALA A 400 -4.04 40.58 -54.64
N ALA A 401 -3.24 39.94 -55.51
CA ALA A 401 -2.17 39.04 -55.09
C ALA A 401 -1.05 39.72 -54.28
N ALA A 402 -0.91 41.05 -54.39
CA ALA A 402 0.06 41.84 -53.62
C ALA A 402 -0.52 42.43 -52.30
N VAL A 403 -1.74 42.02 -51.91
CA VAL A 403 -2.50 42.60 -50.79
C VAL A 403 -2.81 41.56 -49.72
N SER A 404 -2.54 41.89 -48.46
CA SER A 404 -3.02 41.15 -47.29
C SER A 404 -4.46 41.56 -46.97
N VAL A 405 -5.40 40.61 -46.93
CA VAL A 405 -6.80 40.87 -46.59
C VAL A 405 -6.95 41.34 -45.13
N ALA A 406 -6.14 40.79 -44.22
CA ALA A 406 -6.11 41.15 -42.79
C ALA A 406 -5.61 42.58 -42.51
N ASP A 407 -5.00 43.24 -43.51
CA ASP A 407 -4.48 44.60 -43.41
C ASP A 407 -5.50 45.66 -43.87
N ILE A 408 -6.66 45.24 -44.37
CA ILE A 408 -7.73 46.11 -44.88
C ILE A 408 -8.64 46.56 -43.73
N ARG A 409 -8.88 47.87 -43.62
CA ARG A 409 -9.78 48.48 -42.64
C ARG A 409 -10.86 49.29 -43.36
N VAL A 410 -12.11 49.16 -42.93
CA VAL A 410 -13.26 49.89 -43.50
C VAL A 410 -13.84 50.82 -42.44
N THR A 411 -13.91 52.11 -42.75
CA THR A 411 -14.55 53.13 -41.90
C THR A 411 -15.92 53.46 -42.44
N LEU A 412 -16.97 53.08 -41.70
CA LEU A 412 -18.36 53.30 -42.07
C LEU A 412 -18.96 54.47 -41.28
N THR A 413 -19.55 55.44 -41.99
CA THR A 413 -20.38 56.50 -41.39
C THR A 413 -21.85 56.22 -41.73
N PRO A 414 -22.62 55.57 -40.84
CA PRO A 414 -23.99 55.15 -41.14
C PRO A 414 -24.93 56.36 -41.25
N ILE A 415 -25.91 56.28 -42.14
CA ILE A 415 -27.00 57.28 -42.22
C ILE A 415 -28.17 56.75 -41.38
N VAL A 416 -28.39 57.37 -40.22
CA VAL A 416 -29.46 57.02 -39.28
C VAL A 416 -30.68 57.88 -39.56
N SER A 417 -31.71 57.30 -40.17
CA SER A 417 -33.02 57.94 -40.32
C SER A 417 -33.67 58.12 -38.95
N ARG A 418 -33.77 59.37 -38.48
CA ARG A 418 -34.59 59.74 -37.32
C ARG A 418 -35.89 60.40 -37.81
N PRO A 419 -37.06 60.07 -37.24
CA PRO A 419 -38.28 60.80 -37.54
C PRO A 419 -38.19 62.23 -36.99
N LEU A 420 -38.23 63.24 -37.86
CA LEU A 420 -38.53 64.60 -37.45
C LEU A 420 -40.06 64.79 -37.52
N ILE A 421 -40.66 65.09 -36.38
CA ILE A 421 -42.07 65.46 -36.28
C ILE A 421 -42.19 66.96 -36.53
N MET A 422 -42.95 67.37 -37.55
CA MET A 422 -43.19 68.78 -37.87
C MET A 422 -44.70 68.96 -38.15
N GLY A 423 -45.43 69.43 -37.13
CA GLY A 423 -46.89 69.31 -37.11
C GLY A 423 -47.33 67.84 -37.12
N ASP A 424 -48.45 67.55 -37.77
CA ASP A 424 -48.98 66.18 -37.89
C ASP A 424 -48.22 65.31 -38.91
N SER A 425 -47.11 65.79 -39.46
CA SER A 425 -46.28 65.08 -40.45
C SER A 425 -45.00 64.52 -39.82
N ILE A 426 -44.78 63.21 -40.02
CA ILE A 426 -43.54 62.52 -39.65
C ILE A 426 -42.66 62.40 -40.89
N MET A 427 -41.55 63.15 -40.92
CA MET A 427 -40.61 63.15 -42.04
C MET A 427 -39.31 62.42 -41.63
N PRO A 428 -38.88 61.36 -42.34
CA PRO A 428 -37.61 60.70 -42.04
C PRO A 428 -36.45 61.58 -42.48
N ILE A 429 -35.62 62.03 -41.54
CA ILE A 429 -34.39 62.78 -41.82
C ILE A 429 -33.18 61.90 -41.53
N GLY A 430 -32.31 61.71 -42.53
CA GLY A 430 -31.05 60.98 -42.39
C GLY A 430 -29.99 61.84 -41.70
N PHE A 431 -29.58 61.45 -40.51
CA PHE A 431 -28.44 62.02 -39.80
C PHE A 431 -27.20 61.16 -40.03
N ARG A 432 -26.02 61.75 -40.21
CA ARG A 432 -24.76 61.01 -40.12
C ARG A 432 -24.56 60.56 -38.67
N GLY A 433 -24.43 59.26 -38.46
CA GLY A 433 -23.96 58.69 -37.20
C GLY A 433 -22.44 58.84 -37.05
N GLU A 434 -21.91 58.35 -35.94
CA GLU A 434 -20.48 58.36 -35.68
C GLU A 434 -19.74 57.39 -36.62
N PRO A 435 -18.60 57.78 -37.22
CA PRO A 435 -17.78 56.88 -38.03
C PRO A 435 -17.23 55.71 -37.18
N ARG A 436 -17.35 54.48 -37.69
CA ARG A 436 -16.82 53.26 -37.06
C ARG A 436 -15.84 52.55 -38.00
N THR A 437 -14.59 52.40 -37.59
CA THR A 437 -13.56 51.63 -38.32
C THR A 437 -13.55 50.17 -37.87
N GLN A 438 -13.59 49.23 -38.80
CA GLN A 438 -13.61 47.78 -38.55
C GLN A 438 -12.55 47.05 -39.39
N ASP A 439 -12.14 45.87 -38.92
CA ASP A 439 -11.36 44.90 -39.71
C ASP A 439 -12.23 44.28 -40.80
N TYR A 440 -11.71 44.16 -42.03
CA TYR A 440 -12.48 43.69 -43.17
C TYR A 440 -12.90 42.21 -43.07
N VAL A 441 -12.08 41.34 -42.47
CA VAL A 441 -12.43 39.92 -42.26
C VAL A 441 -13.48 39.81 -41.16
N ALA A 442 -13.31 40.52 -40.05
CA ALA A 442 -14.31 40.58 -38.98
C ALA A 442 -15.65 41.17 -39.47
N MET A 443 -15.62 42.14 -40.39
CA MET A 443 -16.81 42.74 -40.98
C MET A 443 -17.47 41.80 -42.00
N ALA A 444 -16.70 41.04 -42.78
CA ALA A 444 -17.20 40.02 -43.70
C ALA A 444 -17.89 38.86 -42.97
N LEU A 445 -17.35 38.45 -41.81
CA LEU A 445 -17.95 37.44 -40.93
C LEU A 445 -19.32 37.87 -40.37
N ARG A 446 -19.54 39.19 -40.17
CA ARG A 446 -20.86 39.77 -39.84
C ARG A 446 -21.81 39.90 -41.06
N ASN A 447 -21.45 39.27 -42.19
CA ASN A 447 -22.21 39.15 -43.44
C ASN A 447 -22.62 40.51 -44.07
N LEU A 448 -23.40 40.49 -45.16
CA LEU A 448 -23.77 41.64 -45.99
C LEU A 448 -24.52 42.77 -45.26
N LYS A 449 -25.02 42.53 -44.04
CA LYS A 449 -25.60 43.60 -43.19
C LYS A 449 -24.55 44.53 -42.61
N ALA A 450 -23.35 44.02 -42.32
CA ALA A 450 -22.21 44.85 -41.94
C ALA A 450 -21.68 45.73 -43.09
N PHE A 451 -22.12 45.47 -44.32
CA PHE A 451 -21.91 46.32 -45.50
C PHE A 451 -23.23 47.01 -45.87
N PRO A 452 -23.63 48.13 -45.25
CA PRO A 452 -24.81 48.88 -45.69
C PRO A 452 -24.63 49.42 -47.12
N LEU A 453 -25.73 49.52 -47.88
CA LEU A 453 -25.76 50.30 -49.15
C LEU A 453 -25.89 51.82 -48.88
N SER A 454 -26.33 52.20 -47.68
CA SER A 454 -26.62 53.57 -47.27
C SER A 454 -25.66 54.05 -46.18
N GLY A 455 -24.58 54.71 -46.59
CA GLY A 455 -23.58 55.33 -45.69
C GLY A 455 -22.34 55.76 -46.44
N ASP A 456 -21.58 56.70 -45.88
CA ASP A 456 -20.26 57.04 -46.42
C ASP A 456 -19.24 56.01 -45.94
N ALA A 457 -18.58 55.31 -46.85
CA ALA A 457 -17.59 54.29 -46.55
C ALA A 457 -16.19 54.70 -47.07
N GLN A 458 -15.17 54.56 -46.23
CA GLN A 458 -13.76 54.75 -46.60
C GLN A 458 -12.99 53.45 -46.39
N VAL A 459 -12.03 53.17 -47.30
CA VAL A 459 -11.20 51.96 -47.26
C VAL A 459 -9.74 52.34 -47.07
N HIS A 460 -9.10 51.71 -46.10
CA HIS A 460 -7.72 51.97 -45.69
C HIS A 460 -6.92 50.65 -45.73
N TYR A 461 -5.65 50.71 -46.12
CA TYR A 461 -4.77 49.53 -46.23
C TYR A 461 -3.48 49.75 -45.41
N LYS A 462 -3.57 49.51 -44.09
CA LYS A 462 -2.57 50.00 -43.10
C LYS A 462 -2.23 51.48 -43.34
N ASP A 463 -1.02 51.90 -42.98
CA ASP A 463 -0.46 53.24 -43.21
C ASP A 463 0.04 53.45 -44.67
N ARG A 464 -0.56 52.75 -45.64
CA ARG A 464 -0.18 52.81 -47.06
C ARG A 464 -1.30 53.42 -47.89
N ALA A 465 -0.94 53.89 -49.10
CA ALA A 465 -1.95 54.32 -50.07
C ALA A 465 -2.85 53.14 -50.47
N THR A 466 -4.16 53.28 -50.26
CA THR A 466 -5.17 52.31 -50.72
C THR A 466 -5.09 52.16 -52.24
N PRO A 467 -4.94 50.94 -52.79
CA PRO A 467 -4.94 50.72 -54.24
C PRO A 467 -6.23 51.19 -54.90
N ALA A 468 -6.15 51.74 -56.11
CA ALA A 468 -7.29 52.35 -56.79
C ALA A 468 -8.46 51.38 -57.09
N TRP A 469 -8.18 50.07 -57.18
CA TRP A 469 -9.20 49.02 -57.32
C TRP A 469 -9.87 48.63 -55.99
N MET A 470 -9.29 48.96 -54.84
CA MET A 470 -9.75 48.52 -53.51
C MET A 470 -10.87 49.45 -52.99
N THR A 471 -11.99 49.49 -53.72
CA THR A 471 -13.17 50.28 -53.34
C THR A 471 -14.07 49.51 -52.38
N TYR A 472 -14.90 50.24 -51.63
CA TYR A 472 -15.90 49.63 -50.74
C TYR A 472 -16.88 48.71 -51.49
N GLU A 473 -17.22 49.02 -52.74
CA GLU A 473 -18.08 48.20 -53.59
C GLU A 473 -17.40 46.89 -54.02
N VAL A 474 -16.11 46.94 -54.37
CA VAL A 474 -15.30 45.74 -54.67
C VAL A 474 -15.18 44.85 -53.43
N LEU A 475 -14.91 45.43 -52.26
CA LEU A 475 -14.85 44.70 -50.99
C LEU A 475 -16.21 44.06 -50.63
N ARG A 476 -17.31 44.80 -50.76
CA ARG A 476 -18.68 44.30 -50.56
C ARG A 476 -18.99 43.12 -51.48
N THR A 477 -18.68 43.30 -52.77
CA THR A 477 -18.93 42.30 -53.81
C THR A 477 -18.16 41.02 -53.51
N ALA A 478 -16.88 41.14 -53.12
CA ALA A 478 -16.06 39.99 -52.78
C ALA A 478 -16.57 39.19 -51.56
N VAL A 479 -17.16 39.84 -50.57
CA VAL A 479 -17.88 39.17 -49.46
C VAL A 479 -19.10 38.40 -49.99
N SER A 480 -19.87 39.01 -50.90
CA SER A 480 -21.04 38.37 -51.52
C SER A 480 -20.69 37.19 -52.42
N ASP A 481 -19.55 37.24 -53.15
CA ASP A 481 -19.09 36.15 -54.00
C ASP A 481 -18.46 35.00 -53.20
N ALA A 482 -17.92 35.28 -52.01
CA ALA A 482 -17.25 34.29 -51.15
C ALA A 482 -18.21 33.44 -50.33
N ASP A 483 -19.45 33.92 -50.10
CA ASP A 483 -20.52 33.25 -49.34
C ASP A 483 -20.03 32.44 -48.12
N ILE A 484 -19.26 33.11 -47.25
CA ILE A 484 -18.60 32.46 -46.09
C ILE A 484 -19.64 31.73 -45.21
N GLY A 485 -20.84 32.30 -45.11
CA GLY A 485 -21.96 31.78 -44.33
C GLY A 485 -22.63 30.51 -44.90
N GLY A 486 -22.52 30.26 -46.21
CA GLY A 486 -22.89 28.98 -46.83
C GLY A 486 -21.70 28.01 -46.94
N ALA A 487 -20.53 28.54 -47.31
CA ALA A 487 -19.34 27.75 -47.64
C ALA A 487 -18.68 27.10 -46.40
N TYR A 488 -18.62 27.78 -45.25
CA TYR A 488 -17.96 27.22 -44.06
C TYR A 488 -18.76 26.09 -43.40
N PRO A 489 -20.10 26.17 -43.20
CA PRO A 489 -20.89 25.03 -42.75
C PRO A 489 -20.82 23.82 -43.69
N GLU A 490 -20.73 24.06 -45.00
CA GLU A 490 -20.59 22.98 -46.00
C GLU A 490 -19.20 22.33 -45.99
N LEU A 491 -18.12 23.10 -45.74
CA LEU A 491 -16.79 22.54 -45.47
C LEU A 491 -16.80 21.64 -44.23
N LEU A 492 -17.44 22.09 -43.14
CA LEU A 492 -17.58 21.31 -41.91
C LEU A 492 -18.37 20.01 -42.16
N ARG A 493 -19.47 20.05 -42.92
CA ARG A 493 -20.20 18.85 -43.36
C ARG A 493 -19.34 17.92 -44.21
N GLN A 494 -18.61 18.47 -45.18
CA GLN A 494 -17.74 17.69 -46.05
C GLN A 494 -16.70 16.93 -45.21
N LYS A 495 -16.01 17.62 -44.30
CA LYS A 495 -14.90 17.06 -43.52
C LYS A 495 -15.33 16.17 -42.34
N LEU A 496 -16.39 16.53 -41.63
CA LEU A 496 -16.78 15.88 -40.37
C LEU A 496 -17.97 14.91 -40.50
N GLN A 497 -18.70 14.94 -41.62
CA GLN A 497 -19.88 14.07 -41.83
C GLN A 497 -19.78 13.18 -43.08
N ARG A 498 -19.28 13.70 -44.22
CA ARG A 498 -19.33 13.00 -45.52
C ARG A 498 -18.03 12.30 -45.91
N ASP A 499 -16.87 12.93 -45.69
CA ASP A 499 -15.56 12.31 -45.85
C ASP A 499 -15.35 11.30 -44.71
N LEU A 500 -15.57 10.01 -44.99
CA LEU A 500 -15.50 8.96 -43.97
C LEU A 500 -14.08 8.77 -43.44
N ILE A 501 -13.04 9.07 -44.22
CA ILE A 501 -11.65 8.91 -43.79
C ILE A 501 -11.29 10.04 -42.82
N GLU A 502 -11.56 11.28 -43.20
CA GLU A 502 -11.30 12.43 -42.34
C GLU A 502 -12.22 12.43 -41.11
N ARG A 503 -13.50 12.08 -41.25
CA ARG A 503 -14.38 11.86 -40.10
C ARG A 503 -13.79 10.84 -39.14
N THR A 504 -13.35 9.66 -39.60
CA THR A 504 -12.76 8.66 -38.68
C THR A 504 -11.46 9.14 -38.05
N ARG A 505 -10.64 9.95 -38.74
CA ARG A 505 -9.45 10.60 -38.12
C ARG A 505 -9.88 11.56 -37.00
N GLN A 506 -10.84 12.44 -37.28
CA GLN A 506 -11.34 13.44 -36.34
C GLN A 506 -12.10 12.83 -35.16
N GLU A 507 -12.88 11.77 -35.40
CA GLU A 507 -13.60 10.99 -34.38
C GLU A 507 -12.59 10.33 -33.42
N ARG A 508 -11.54 9.71 -33.95
CA ARG A 508 -10.47 9.11 -33.12
C ARG A 508 -9.68 10.16 -32.32
N LEU A 509 -9.29 11.28 -32.95
CA LEU A 509 -8.63 12.40 -32.26
C LEU A 509 -9.51 12.88 -31.10
N PHE A 510 -10.78 13.16 -31.36
CA PHE A 510 -11.76 13.57 -30.36
C PHE A 510 -11.86 12.56 -29.20
N THR A 511 -12.04 11.25 -29.48
CA THR A 511 -12.20 10.24 -28.42
C THR A 511 -10.93 10.00 -27.59
N ASP A 512 -9.75 10.00 -28.23
CA ASP A 512 -8.49 9.69 -27.54
C ASP A 512 -8.12 10.79 -26.53
N TYR A 513 -8.30 12.08 -26.89
CA TYR A 513 -8.11 13.20 -25.95
C TYR A 513 -9.22 13.29 -24.89
N LEU A 514 -10.49 13.09 -25.27
CA LEU A 514 -11.64 13.12 -24.36
C LEU A 514 -11.50 12.12 -23.21
N ARG A 515 -10.97 10.93 -23.49
CA ARG A 515 -10.73 9.85 -22.51
C ARG A 515 -9.77 10.24 -21.38
N VAL A 516 -8.92 11.23 -21.59
CA VAL A 516 -8.02 11.76 -20.56
C VAL A 516 -8.58 13.02 -19.91
N LEU A 517 -9.09 13.94 -20.73
CA LEU A 517 -9.37 15.31 -20.30
C LEU A 517 -10.73 15.44 -19.58
N LEU A 518 -11.70 14.57 -19.86
CA LEU A 518 -12.98 14.55 -19.15
C LEU A 518 -12.86 13.98 -17.71
N PRO A 519 -12.13 12.88 -17.45
CA PRO A 519 -11.79 12.47 -16.08
C PRO A 519 -10.95 13.50 -15.32
N MET A 520 -9.95 14.12 -15.98
CA MET A 520 -9.13 15.18 -15.39
C MET A 520 -9.99 16.36 -14.92
N LEU A 521 -10.89 16.85 -15.77
CA LEU A 521 -11.84 17.92 -15.43
C LEU A 521 -12.77 17.54 -14.27
N ALA A 522 -13.26 16.28 -14.24
CA ALA A 522 -14.09 15.81 -13.12
C ALA A 522 -13.31 15.76 -11.80
N LEU A 523 -12.02 15.42 -11.84
CA LEU A 523 -11.12 15.44 -10.68
C LEU A 523 -10.82 16.86 -10.19
N GLU A 524 -10.64 17.85 -11.08
CA GLU A 524 -10.49 19.26 -10.67
C GLU A 524 -11.75 19.76 -9.97
N LEU A 525 -12.93 19.55 -10.58
CA LEU A 525 -14.20 19.98 -10.00
C LEU A 525 -14.50 19.27 -8.66
N GLN A 526 -14.04 18.03 -8.47
CA GLN A 526 -14.08 17.37 -7.16
C GLN A 526 -13.16 18.05 -6.13
N LEU A 527 -11.91 18.36 -6.52
CA LEU A 527 -10.94 19.02 -5.64
C LEU A 527 -11.33 20.46 -5.28
N GLU A 528 -12.13 21.13 -6.12
CA GLU A 528 -12.78 22.41 -5.83
C GLU A 528 -14.09 22.28 -5.02
N GLY A 529 -14.57 21.06 -4.72
CA GLY A 529 -15.83 20.81 -4.01
C GLY A 529 -17.09 21.06 -4.83
N LYS A 530 -16.98 21.16 -6.17
CA LYS A 530 -18.08 21.34 -7.13
C LYS A 530 -18.72 20.01 -7.59
N LEU A 531 -18.04 18.88 -7.36
CA LEU A 531 -18.53 17.51 -7.58
C LEU A 531 -18.15 16.60 -6.39
N THR A 532 -18.94 15.54 -6.17
CA THR A 532 -18.58 14.44 -5.26
C THR A 532 -17.62 13.44 -5.89
N GLU A 533 -16.90 12.66 -5.08
CA GLU A 533 -16.10 11.52 -5.54
C GLU A 533 -16.94 10.50 -6.32
N THR A 534 -18.22 10.33 -5.95
CA THR A 534 -19.16 9.45 -6.65
C THR A 534 -19.50 9.98 -8.04
N ALA A 535 -19.83 11.27 -8.16
CA ALA A 535 -20.05 11.93 -9.46
C ALA A 535 -18.80 11.85 -10.36
N ARG A 536 -17.60 12.08 -9.79
CA ARG A 536 -16.32 11.92 -10.51
C ARG A 536 -16.16 10.50 -11.06
N ARG A 537 -16.42 9.47 -10.25
CA ARG A 537 -16.37 8.06 -10.67
C ARG A 537 -17.38 7.71 -11.75
N TYR A 538 -18.58 8.28 -11.72
CA TYR A 538 -19.59 8.04 -12.75
C TYR A 538 -19.15 8.59 -14.12
N VAL A 539 -18.52 9.77 -14.15
CA VAL A 539 -17.92 10.34 -15.37
C VAL A 539 -16.77 9.45 -15.89
N GLU A 540 -15.86 9.04 -15.00
CA GLU A 540 -14.72 8.16 -15.32
C GLU A 540 -15.16 6.78 -15.85
N ALA A 541 -16.17 6.16 -15.23
CA ALA A 541 -16.69 4.85 -15.65
C ALA A 541 -17.34 4.88 -17.04
N VAL A 542 -18.09 5.96 -17.35
CA VAL A 542 -18.76 6.12 -18.66
C VAL A 542 -17.77 6.26 -19.80
N ILE A 543 -16.66 6.97 -19.62
CA ILE A 543 -15.68 7.25 -20.69
C ILE A 543 -14.62 6.15 -20.83
N THR A 544 -14.27 5.46 -19.74
CA THR A 544 -13.23 4.41 -19.73
C THR A 544 -13.76 3.07 -20.27
N GLN A 545 -15.01 2.72 -19.96
CA GLN A 545 -15.62 1.42 -20.29
C GLN A 545 -16.67 1.57 -21.40
N ASP A 546 -16.18 2.01 -22.57
CA ASP A 546 -16.99 2.35 -23.74
C ASP A 546 -17.72 1.16 -24.41
N ALA A 547 -17.43 -0.07 -23.97
CA ALA A 547 -17.90 -1.33 -24.58
C ALA A 547 -18.33 -2.41 -23.56
N GLY A 548 -18.64 -2.04 -22.30
CA GLY A 548 -18.90 -3.01 -21.23
C GLY A 548 -19.95 -2.59 -20.19
N VAL A 549 -20.17 -3.47 -19.21
CA VAL A 549 -21.04 -3.26 -18.03
C VAL A 549 -20.29 -2.36 -17.04
N ARG A 550 -20.85 -1.19 -16.73
CA ARG A 550 -20.17 -0.09 -16.02
C ARG A 550 -20.61 -0.04 -14.56
N GLU A 551 -19.90 -0.69 -13.64
CA GLU A 551 -20.30 -0.70 -12.22
C GLU A 551 -19.45 0.23 -11.34
N VAL A 552 -20.14 1.06 -10.55
CA VAL A 552 -19.56 1.88 -9.49
C VAL A 552 -20.41 1.68 -8.23
N HIS A 553 -19.78 1.22 -7.14
CA HIS A 553 -20.48 0.85 -5.89
C HIS A 553 -21.66 -0.14 -6.08
N GLY A 554 -21.58 -1.02 -7.09
CA GLY A 554 -22.62 -2.00 -7.44
C GLY A 554 -23.80 -1.44 -8.26
N GLN A 555 -23.78 -0.13 -8.60
CA GLN A 555 -24.76 0.47 -9.50
C GLN A 555 -24.24 0.51 -10.94
N HIS A 556 -25.09 0.10 -11.88
CA HIS A 556 -24.77 0.18 -13.30
C HIS A 556 -24.93 1.61 -13.83
N ILE A 557 -23.83 2.25 -14.24
CA ILE A 557 -23.77 3.65 -14.68
C ILE A 557 -24.02 3.73 -16.19
N VAL A 558 -24.84 4.70 -16.61
CA VAL A 558 -25.20 4.93 -18.01
C VAL A 558 -25.05 6.40 -18.38
N ALA A 559 -24.83 6.66 -19.67
CA ALA A 559 -25.04 7.97 -20.27
C ALA A 559 -26.39 7.98 -20.99
N ARG A 560 -27.10 9.10 -20.93
CA ARG A 560 -28.35 9.38 -21.64
C ARG A 560 -28.18 10.68 -22.41
N PRO A 561 -28.62 10.81 -23.67
CA PRO A 561 -28.83 12.13 -24.27
C PRO A 561 -29.84 12.91 -23.41
N LEU A 562 -29.64 14.22 -23.23
CA LEU A 562 -30.67 15.05 -22.61
C LEU A 562 -31.81 15.22 -23.61
N ALA A 563 -33.01 14.73 -23.28
CA ALA A 563 -34.19 14.87 -24.12
C ALA A 563 -35.48 14.96 -23.27
N PHE A 564 -36.51 15.59 -23.83
CA PHE A 564 -37.78 15.83 -23.15
C PHE A 564 -38.95 15.13 -23.84
N LEU A 565 -39.91 14.71 -23.02
CA LEU A 565 -41.21 14.19 -23.44
C LEU A 565 -42.27 15.23 -23.06
N ALA A 566 -42.90 15.88 -24.04
CA ALA A 566 -43.93 16.90 -23.82
C ALA A 566 -45.25 16.33 -23.26
N TYR A 567 -45.42 15.00 -23.30
CA TYR A 567 -46.48 14.21 -22.67
C TYR A 567 -46.02 12.74 -22.66
N PRO A 568 -46.65 11.84 -21.87
CA PRO A 568 -46.35 10.41 -21.93
C PRO A 568 -46.45 9.86 -23.36
N ASP A 569 -45.50 9.01 -23.76
CA ASP A 569 -45.38 8.45 -25.12
C ASP A 569 -45.16 9.46 -26.27
N ALA A 570 -44.84 10.72 -25.96
CA ALA A 570 -44.39 11.71 -26.95
C ALA A 570 -43.06 11.31 -27.62
N THR A 571 -42.79 11.83 -28.82
CA THR A 571 -41.45 11.72 -29.41
C THR A 571 -40.44 12.56 -28.63
N ALA A 572 -39.34 11.95 -28.17
CA ALA A 572 -38.32 12.62 -27.38
C ALA A 572 -37.66 13.78 -28.14
N ASN A 573 -37.80 15.00 -27.62
CA ASN A 573 -37.15 16.20 -28.17
C ASN A 573 -35.76 16.33 -27.53
N ARG A 574 -34.73 15.91 -28.28
CA ARG A 574 -33.33 15.90 -27.85
C ARG A 574 -32.74 17.31 -27.85
N VAL A 575 -32.01 17.62 -26.79
CA VAL A 575 -31.14 18.80 -26.68
C VAL A 575 -29.81 18.45 -27.32
N ARG A 576 -29.37 19.24 -28.30
CA ARG A 576 -28.10 19.01 -29.01
C ARG A 576 -26.92 19.10 -28.03
N ASN A 577 -25.97 18.20 -28.19
CA ASN A 577 -24.73 18.10 -27.43
C ASN A 577 -24.84 18.10 -25.89
N MET A 578 -25.98 17.75 -25.30
CA MET A 578 -26.12 17.60 -23.84
C MET A 578 -26.42 16.16 -23.44
N PHE A 579 -25.84 15.73 -22.31
CA PHE A 579 -25.94 14.36 -21.80
C PHE A 579 -26.11 14.33 -20.28
N VAL A 580 -26.69 13.26 -19.75
CA VAL A 580 -26.77 13.00 -18.30
C VAL A 580 -26.10 11.66 -18.00
N ILE A 581 -25.17 11.67 -17.05
CA ILE A 581 -24.35 10.53 -16.61
C ILE A 581 -24.77 10.16 -15.19
N GLY A 582 -25.14 8.90 -14.95
CA GLY A 582 -25.53 8.45 -13.61
C GLY A 582 -26.08 7.01 -13.61
N PRO A 583 -26.62 6.54 -12.48
CA PRO A 583 -27.15 5.19 -12.36
C PRO A 583 -28.25 4.88 -13.38
N ARG A 584 -28.39 3.60 -13.74
CA ARG A 584 -29.46 3.10 -14.61
C ARG A 584 -30.83 3.27 -13.95
N ALA A 585 -30.91 3.15 -12.63
CA ALA A 585 -32.07 3.59 -11.86
C ALA A 585 -32.18 5.12 -11.88
N THR A 586 -33.37 5.63 -12.16
CA THR A 586 -33.64 7.06 -12.41
C THR A 586 -33.94 7.86 -11.14
N VAL A 587 -34.26 7.16 -10.05
CA VAL A 587 -34.50 7.69 -8.70
C VAL A 587 -33.23 7.74 -7.84
N GLU A 588 -32.18 7.04 -8.25
CA GLU A 588 -30.86 7.05 -7.60
C GLU A 588 -29.99 8.18 -8.16
N GLY A 589 -28.94 8.53 -7.43
CA GLY A 589 -27.99 9.56 -7.83
C GLY A 589 -26.60 9.35 -7.22
N PRO A 590 -25.65 10.26 -7.50
CA PRO A 590 -25.83 11.49 -8.28
C PRO A 590 -26.12 11.29 -9.77
N GLN A 591 -26.75 12.29 -10.38
CA GLN A 591 -26.93 12.43 -11.81
C GLN A 591 -26.14 13.66 -12.27
N VAL A 592 -25.15 13.46 -13.14
CA VAL A 592 -24.23 14.50 -13.60
C VAL A 592 -24.65 14.96 -14.99
N LEU A 593 -25.13 16.20 -15.10
CA LEU A 593 -25.40 16.86 -16.36
C LEU A 593 -24.07 17.28 -16.99
N PHE A 594 -23.83 16.87 -18.24
CA PHE A 594 -22.69 17.25 -19.04
C PHE A 594 -23.11 18.15 -20.22
N ARG A 595 -22.47 19.31 -20.32
CA ARG A 595 -22.67 20.37 -21.32
C ARG A 595 -21.31 20.87 -21.83
N PRO A 596 -20.76 20.33 -22.91
CA PRO A 596 -19.55 20.87 -23.54
C PRO A 596 -19.71 22.37 -23.83
N GLY A 597 -18.65 23.15 -23.64
CA GLY A 597 -18.63 24.59 -23.93
C GLY A 597 -19.42 25.52 -23.00
N ALA A 598 -20.15 25.01 -22.02
CA ALA A 598 -20.85 25.84 -21.02
C ALA A 598 -19.95 26.15 -19.81
N ASP A 599 -20.16 27.32 -19.18
CA ASP A 599 -19.40 27.81 -18.01
C ASP A 599 -19.25 26.77 -16.88
N GLN A 600 -20.30 25.96 -16.67
CA GLN A 600 -20.27 24.80 -15.79
C GLN A 600 -20.52 23.55 -16.64
N PRO A 601 -19.44 22.92 -17.15
CA PRO A 601 -19.55 21.85 -18.13
C PRO A 601 -20.02 20.53 -17.51
N LEU A 602 -19.71 20.29 -16.24
CA LEU A 602 -20.28 19.22 -15.42
C LEU A 602 -21.05 19.86 -14.25
N ARG A 603 -22.27 19.38 -13.99
CA ARG A 603 -23.08 19.77 -12.82
C ARG A 603 -23.76 18.56 -12.19
N GLU A 604 -23.64 18.43 -10.88
CA GLU A 604 -24.23 17.33 -10.11
C GLU A 604 -25.63 17.67 -9.58
N PHE A 605 -26.54 16.71 -9.68
CA PHE A 605 -27.90 16.77 -9.15
C PHE A 605 -28.22 15.47 -8.39
N ALA A 606 -29.02 15.54 -7.33
CA ALA A 606 -29.36 14.38 -6.51
C ALA A 606 -30.21 13.32 -7.25
N SER A 607 -30.97 13.70 -8.28
CA SER A 607 -31.79 12.80 -9.10
C SER A 607 -32.20 13.48 -10.42
N LEU A 608 -32.80 12.72 -11.35
CA LEU A 608 -33.34 13.29 -12.59
C LEU A 608 -34.50 14.28 -12.34
N ALA A 609 -35.27 14.09 -11.26
CA ALA A 609 -36.28 15.05 -10.84
C ALA A 609 -35.67 16.36 -10.32
N GLY A 610 -34.52 16.28 -9.63
CA GLY A 610 -33.74 17.45 -9.23
C GLY A 610 -33.22 18.25 -10.43
N LEU A 611 -32.66 17.55 -11.44
CA LEU A 611 -32.24 18.15 -12.71
C LEU A 611 -33.40 18.86 -13.43
N LEU A 612 -34.55 18.19 -13.57
CA LEU A 612 -35.73 18.80 -14.21
C LEU A 612 -36.24 20.04 -13.44
N THR A 613 -36.22 20.00 -12.11
CA THR A 613 -36.59 21.14 -11.25
C THR A 613 -35.63 22.32 -11.44
N ALA A 614 -34.33 22.06 -11.58
CA ALA A 614 -33.33 23.09 -11.87
C ALA A 614 -33.54 23.70 -13.27
N ILE A 615 -33.84 22.89 -14.29
CA ILE A 615 -34.15 23.38 -15.65
C ILE A 615 -35.41 24.25 -15.66
N LYS A 616 -36.40 23.98 -14.80
CA LYS A 616 -37.60 24.82 -14.65
C LYS A 616 -37.30 26.16 -13.98
N THR A 617 -36.51 26.14 -12.89
CA THR A 617 -36.33 27.29 -11.99
C THR A 617 -35.11 28.18 -12.30
N GLU A 618 -33.98 27.61 -12.69
CA GLU A 618 -32.75 28.36 -12.95
C GLU A 618 -32.73 28.98 -14.36
N GLN A 619 -32.91 30.30 -14.47
CA GLN A 619 -32.97 31.01 -15.76
C GLN A 619 -31.78 30.70 -16.70
N ALA A 620 -30.55 30.68 -16.18
CA ALA A 620 -29.35 30.43 -17.00
C ALA A 620 -29.26 28.99 -17.52
N LEU A 621 -29.64 27.99 -16.71
CA LEU A 621 -29.71 26.60 -17.13
C LEU A 621 -30.84 26.39 -18.14
N ARG A 622 -32.02 26.97 -17.87
CA ARG A 622 -33.19 26.92 -18.76
C ARG A 622 -32.89 27.50 -20.14
N GLN A 623 -32.23 28.66 -20.19
CA GLN A 623 -31.82 29.30 -21.44
C GLN A 623 -30.83 28.41 -22.22
N SER A 624 -29.78 27.93 -21.54
CA SER A 624 -28.78 27.00 -22.12
C SER A 624 -29.43 25.75 -22.72
N VAL A 625 -30.48 25.21 -22.10
CA VAL A 625 -31.24 24.06 -22.62
C VAL A 625 -32.14 24.44 -23.81
N LEU A 626 -32.84 25.59 -23.76
CA LEU A 626 -33.69 26.09 -24.86
C LEU A 626 -32.89 26.44 -26.12
N ASP A 627 -31.66 26.92 -25.96
CA ASP A 627 -30.74 27.22 -27.07
C ASP A 627 -30.15 25.94 -27.70
N GLY A 628 -30.16 24.82 -26.98
CA GLY A 628 -29.81 23.50 -27.50
C GLY A 628 -30.96 22.73 -28.17
N LEU A 629 -32.20 23.22 -28.12
CA LEU A 629 -33.35 22.58 -28.79
C LEU A 629 -33.49 23.05 -30.25
N ASP A 630 -34.05 22.19 -31.11
CA ASP A 630 -34.36 22.56 -32.49
C ASP A 630 -35.39 23.70 -32.55
N ALA A 631 -35.24 24.61 -33.50
CA ALA A 631 -36.10 25.80 -33.63
C ALA A 631 -37.60 25.47 -33.84
N THR A 632 -37.91 24.27 -34.31
CA THR A 632 -39.27 23.74 -34.45
C THR A 632 -39.85 23.15 -33.16
N THR A 633 -39.01 22.72 -32.21
CA THR A 633 -39.45 22.11 -30.94
C THR A 633 -39.33 23.08 -29.76
N ARG A 634 -38.37 24.01 -29.78
CA ARG A 634 -38.17 25.03 -28.74
C ARG A 634 -39.47 25.75 -28.33
N PRO A 635 -40.39 26.16 -29.25
CA PRO A 635 -41.61 26.85 -28.85
C PRO A 635 -42.54 26.05 -27.93
N ILE A 636 -42.41 24.71 -27.87
CA ILE A 636 -43.15 23.85 -26.95
C ILE A 636 -42.71 24.07 -25.49
N TYR A 637 -41.44 24.42 -25.28
CA TYR A 637 -40.78 24.46 -23.96
C TYR A 637 -40.43 25.88 -23.47
N ASP A 638 -40.32 26.85 -24.38
CA ASP A 638 -40.05 28.25 -24.06
C ASP A 638 -41.23 28.90 -23.32
N TYR A 639 -41.05 30.12 -22.78
CA TYR A 639 -42.10 30.89 -22.08
C TYR A 639 -42.91 30.09 -21.03
N GLY A 640 -42.25 29.20 -20.27
CA GLY A 640 -42.89 28.37 -19.24
C GLY A 640 -43.29 26.96 -19.67
N GLY A 641 -43.05 26.57 -20.92
CA GLY A 641 -43.44 25.27 -21.48
C GLY A 641 -42.81 24.03 -20.84
N PHE A 642 -41.82 24.17 -19.95
CA PHE A 642 -41.36 23.06 -19.10
C PHE A 642 -42.35 22.70 -17.98
N GLU A 643 -43.22 23.62 -17.56
CA GLU A 643 -44.32 23.33 -16.63
C GLU A 643 -45.57 22.89 -17.40
N GLU A 644 -46.04 23.72 -18.34
CA GLU A 644 -47.21 23.46 -19.18
C GLU A 644 -46.84 23.55 -20.67
N PRO A 645 -46.46 22.45 -21.33
CA PRO A 645 -45.92 22.49 -22.69
C PRO A 645 -46.92 22.99 -23.74
N HIS A 646 -46.43 23.90 -24.60
CA HIS A 646 -47.21 24.60 -25.63
C HIS A 646 -47.50 23.71 -26.84
N LEU A 647 -48.33 22.69 -26.62
CA LEU A 647 -48.73 21.73 -27.65
C LEU A 647 -49.67 22.41 -28.68
N PRO A 648 -49.45 22.21 -29.99
CA PRO A 648 -50.37 22.72 -31.02
C PRO A 648 -51.74 22.04 -30.90
N ARG A 649 -52.79 22.85 -30.77
CA ARG A 649 -54.18 22.40 -30.51
C ARG A 649 -55.09 22.85 -31.65
N ALA A 650 -55.87 21.92 -32.20
CA ALA A 650 -56.98 22.26 -33.07
C ALA A 650 -58.21 22.54 -32.21
N ILE A 651 -58.68 23.79 -32.20
CA ILE A 651 -59.92 24.21 -31.53
C ILE A 651 -61.05 24.01 -32.53
N PHE A 652 -62.09 23.26 -32.14
CA PHE A 652 -63.25 23.00 -32.99
C PHE A 652 -64.52 23.71 -32.50
N SER A 653 -64.55 24.14 -31.23
CA SER A 653 -65.59 25.02 -30.69
C SER A 653 -65.05 25.97 -29.62
N ASP A 654 -65.65 27.17 -29.51
CA ASP A 654 -65.32 28.18 -28.49
C ASP A 654 -65.64 27.72 -27.03
N PHE A 655 -66.25 26.54 -26.87
CA PHE A 655 -66.65 25.96 -25.58
C PHE A 655 -65.81 24.73 -25.18
N ASP A 656 -64.77 24.37 -25.95
CA ASP A 656 -63.91 23.23 -25.64
C ASP A 656 -63.08 23.48 -24.36
N ILE A 657 -63.42 22.81 -23.24
CA ILE A 657 -62.60 22.84 -22.01
C ILE A 657 -61.34 21.99 -22.24
N LEU A 658 -60.29 22.66 -22.72
CA LEU A 658 -58.99 22.04 -22.98
C LEU A 658 -58.32 21.59 -21.67
N PRO A 659 -57.95 20.31 -21.50
CA PRO A 659 -57.20 19.88 -20.33
C PRO A 659 -55.81 20.53 -20.30
N THR A 660 -55.31 20.86 -19.11
CA THR A 660 -53.90 21.22 -18.91
C THR A 660 -53.01 20.05 -19.36
N PRO A 661 -51.90 20.28 -20.09
CA PRO A 661 -50.99 19.20 -20.45
C PRO A 661 -50.43 18.50 -19.20
N ALA A 662 -50.01 17.24 -19.34
CA ALA A 662 -49.16 16.64 -18.33
C ALA A 662 -47.81 17.41 -18.26
N PRO A 663 -47.20 17.59 -17.08
CA PRO A 663 -45.90 18.25 -16.98
C PRO A 663 -44.83 17.52 -17.81
N VAL A 664 -43.92 18.28 -18.40
CA VAL A 664 -42.78 17.73 -19.16
C VAL A 664 -41.98 16.76 -18.31
N SER A 665 -41.61 15.61 -18.88
CA SER A 665 -40.70 14.64 -18.27
C SER A 665 -39.42 14.48 -19.09
N LEU A 666 -38.38 13.90 -18.48
CA LEU A 666 -37.13 13.58 -19.15
C LEU A 666 -37.22 12.18 -19.79
N ASP A 667 -36.65 12.03 -20.99
CA ASP A 667 -36.31 10.71 -21.51
C ASP A 667 -35.29 10.04 -20.58
N THR A 668 -35.43 8.73 -20.41
CA THR A 668 -34.60 7.90 -19.53
C THR A 668 -33.77 6.87 -20.30
N THR A 669 -33.93 6.82 -21.63
CA THR A 669 -33.29 5.86 -22.55
C THR A 669 -31.77 5.91 -22.50
N PRO A 670 -31.09 4.82 -22.09
CA PRO A 670 -29.64 4.75 -22.12
C PRO A 670 -29.06 4.75 -23.54
N LEU A 671 -27.91 5.40 -23.70
CA LEU A 671 -27.13 5.35 -24.93
C LEU A 671 -26.71 3.90 -25.25
N SER A 672 -26.95 3.45 -26.49
CA SER A 672 -26.73 2.07 -26.94
C SER A 672 -25.34 1.80 -27.55
N GLY A 673 -24.31 2.57 -27.16
CA GLY A 673 -22.96 2.45 -27.73
C GLY A 673 -21.90 3.30 -27.01
N SER A 674 -20.77 3.54 -27.67
CA SER A 674 -19.69 4.39 -27.14
C SER A 674 -20.21 5.81 -26.84
N PHE A 675 -19.91 6.28 -25.62
CA PHE A 675 -20.20 7.66 -25.21
C PHE A 675 -19.33 8.65 -25.98
N GLY A 676 -18.05 8.32 -26.22
CA GLY A 676 -17.15 9.14 -27.02
C GLY A 676 -17.65 9.37 -28.45
N ALA A 677 -18.07 8.32 -29.14
CA ALA A 677 -18.59 8.43 -30.52
C ALA A 677 -19.92 9.18 -30.59
N ALA A 678 -20.82 8.98 -29.62
CA ALA A 678 -22.08 9.72 -29.55
C ALA A 678 -21.88 11.21 -29.23
N LEU A 679 -20.92 11.54 -28.36
CA LEU A 679 -20.55 12.91 -28.06
C LEU A 679 -19.89 13.60 -29.26
N PHE A 680 -19.01 12.90 -29.99
CA PHE A 680 -18.42 13.39 -31.24
C PHE A 680 -19.52 13.75 -32.25
N ALA A 681 -20.43 12.82 -32.52
CA ALA A 681 -21.54 13.05 -33.44
C ALA A 681 -22.41 14.26 -33.01
N ALA A 682 -22.74 14.35 -31.72
CA ALA A 682 -23.52 15.46 -31.16
C ALA A 682 -22.76 16.81 -31.19
N SER A 683 -21.44 16.79 -31.08
CA SER A 683 -20.57 17.98 -31.17
C SER A 683 -20.41 18.46 -32.60
N VAL A 684 -20.26 17.55 -33.57
CA VAL A 684 -20.23 17.88 -35.01
C VAL A 684 -21.59 18.42 -35.48
N GLU A 685 -22.69 17.80 -35.03
CA GLU A 685 -24.07 18.26 -35.24
C GLU A 685 -24.26 19.69 -34.70
N ALA A 686 -23.85 19.96 -33.46
CA ALA A 686 -23.92 21.29 -32.87
C ALA A 686 -23.03 22.32 -33.59
N LEU A 687 -21.79 21.97 -33.95
CA LEU A 687 -20.84 22.86 -34.64
C LEU A 687 -21.37 23.33 -36.00
N VAL A 688 -21.90 22.39 -36.82
CA VAL A 688 -22.53 22.74 -38.10
C VAL A 688 -23.77 23.61 -37.88
N ALA A 689 -24.66 23.24 -36.96
CA ALA A 689 -25.91 23.96 -36.74
C ALA A 689 -25.73 25.39 -36.17
N HIS A 690 -24.67 25.64 -35.39
CA HIS A 690 -24.30 27.01 -34.98
C HIS A 690 -23.77 27.82 -36.16
N ALA A 691 -22.86 27.25 -36.96
CA ALA A 691 -22.28 27.94 -38.11
C ALA A 691 -23.34 28.33 -39.17
N GLU A 692 -24.48 27.61 -39.23
CA GLU A 692 -25.64 28.00 -40.03
C GLU A 692 -26.56 29.04 -39.36
N ALA A 693 -26.76 28.99 -38.04
CA ALA A 693 -27.69 29.89 -37.36
C ALA A 693 -27.27 31.37 -37.45
N ASP A 694 -25.96 31.61 -37.40
CA ASP A 694 -25.38 32.96 -37.44
C ASP A 694 -25.16 33.49 -38.86
N SER A 695 -25.32 32.67 -39.92
CA SER A 695 -25.18 33.16 -41.29
C SER A 695 -26.40 33.93 -41.82
N VAL A 696 -27.58 33.77 -41.21
CA VAL A 696 -28.88 34.18 -41.81
C VAL A 696 -29.62 35.32 -41.07
N SER A 697 -29.21 35.76 -39.87
CA SER A 697 -30.05 36.65 -39.02
C SER A 697 -29.31 37.78 -38.30
N ASP A 698 -30.03 38.79 -37.78
CA ASP A 698 -29.46 40.00 -37.15
C ASP A 698 -28.70 39.69 -35.86
N ALA A 699 -27.37 39.88 -35.87
CA ALA A 699 -26.47 39.22 -34.92
C ALA A 699 -25.20 40.00 -34.52
N GLU A 700 -25.25 41.30 -34.20
CA GLU A 700 -24.11 41.89 -33.46
C GLU A 700 -23.93 41.19 -32.09
N GLU A 701 -25.03 41.01 -31.34
CA GLU A 701 -25.01 40.42 -29.98
C GLU A 701 -24.98 38.88 -29.95
N ARG A 702 -25.05 38.21 -31.12
CA ARG A 702 -24.98 36.74 -31.24
C ARG A 702 -23.69 36.25 -31.91
N TRP A 703 -23.14 37.02 -32.86
CA TRP A 703 -21.85 36.68 -33.47
C TRP A 703 -20.70 36.59 -32.45
N GLU A 704 -20.66 37.48 -31.45
CA GLU A 704 -19.65 37.40 -30.39
C GLU A 704 -19.81 36.12 -29.55
N ARG A 705 -21.06 35.66 -29.34
CA ARG A 705 -21.34 34.35 -28.73
C ARG A 705 -20.90 33.20 -29.62
N PHE A 706 -21.03 33.29 -30.96
CA PHE A 706 -20.54 32.26 -31.87
C PHE A 706 -19.01 32.15 -31.85
N ALA A 707 -18.30 33.29 -31.87
CA ALA A 707 -16.85 33.34 -31.79
C ALA A 707 -16.32 32.72 -30.49
N ASP A 708 -17.02 32.89 -29.37
CA ASP A 708 -16.69 32.22 -28.11
C ASP A 708 -17.17 30.74 -28.08
N LEU A 709 -18.44 30.43 -28.38
CA LEU A 709 -19.00 29.06 -28.29
C LEU A 709 -18.36 28.07 -29.26
N GLY A 710 -18.08 28.50 -30.49
CA GLY A 710 -17.38 27.68 -31.49
C GLY A 710 -16.02 27.19 -31.00
N TRP A 711 -15.41 27.90 -30.03
CA TRP A 711 -14.16 27.50 -29.39
C TRP A 711 -14.31 26.95 -27.97
N THR A 712 -15.23 27.43 -27.11
CA THR A 712 -15.42 26.86 -25.75
C THR A 712 -15.88 25.41 -25.83
N LEU A 713 -16.69 25.05 -26.84
CA LEU A 713 -17.10 23.66 -27.13
C LEU A 713 -15.91 22.69 -27.20
N PHE A 714 -14.73 23.17 -27.61
CA PHE A 714 -13.53 22.37 -27.87
C PHE A 714 -12.30 22.79 -27.06
N GLY A 715 -12.42 23.75 -26.13
CA GLY A 715 -11.33 24.15 -25.24
C GLY A 715 -10.78 23.01 -24.36
N VAL A 716 -11.59 21.97 -24.14
CA VAL A 716 -11.16 20.71 -23.48
C VAL A 716 -10.23 19.87 -24.36
N LEU A 717 -10.28 20.01 -25.69
CA LEU A 717 -9.56 19.17 -26.67
C LEU A 717 -8.47 19.91 -27.47
N GLN A 718 -8.45 21.25 -27.45
CA GLN A 718 -7.38 22.06 -28.03
C GLN A 718 -6.55 22.76 -26.95
N PRO A 719 -5.44 22.17 -26.47
CA PRO A 719 -4.58 22.78 -25.45
C PRO A 719 -3.76 24.00 -25.93
N PHE A 720 -4.15 24.66 -27.05
CA PHE A 720 -3.35 25.67 -27.74
C PHE A 720 -4.02 27.03 -27.97
N VAL A 721 -5.34 27.18 -27.80
CA VAL A 721 -6.04 28.47 -27.96
C VAL A 721 -6.23 29.16 -26.59
N PRO A 722 -5.66 30.35 -26.36
CA PRO A 722 -5.92 31.12 -25.13
C PRO A 722 -7.08 32.09 -25.32
N THR A 723 -8.21 31.88 -24.61
CA THR A 723 -8.96 32.95 -23.88
C THR A 723 -10.19 32.43 -23.12
N SER A 724 -10.99 31.52 -23.66
CA SER A 724 -12.42 31.41 -23.28
C SER A 724 -12.82 30.42 -22.17
N LEU A 725 -11.92 29.55 -21.67
CA LEU A 725 -12.19 28.67 -20.51
C LEU A 725 -12.03 29.36 -19.14
N ALA A 726 -12.66 30.52 -18.96
CA ALA A 726 -12.52 31.35 -17.75
C ALA A 726 -13.04 30.68 -16.45
N SER A 727 -13.93 29.69 -16.55
CA SER A 727 -14.60 29.04 -15.42
C SER A 727 -13.95 27.73 -14.93
N ALA A 728 -13.05 27.16 -15.73
CA ALA A 728 -12.29 25.94 -15.46
C ALA A 728 -10.81 26.13 -15.85
N GLY A 729 -10.26 27.31 -15.57
CA GLY A 729 -9.02 27.82 -16.17
C GLY A 729 -7.72 27.12 -15.77
N LEU A 730 -7.76 26.05 -14.98
CA LEU A 730 -6.60 25.53 -14.24
C LEU A 730 -5.76 24.54 -15.07
N ILE A 731 -6.37 23.59 -15.79
CA ILE A 731 -5.67 22.79 -16.83
C ILE A 731 -5.00 23.74 -17.83
N VAL A 732 -5.72 24.75 -18.31
CA VAL A 732 -5.24 25.70 -19.33
C VAL A 732 -4.11 26.60 -18.80
N GLN A 733 -4.22 27.12 -17.58
CA GLN A 733 -3.16 27.89 -16.93
C GLN A 733 -1.89 27.04 -16.72
N LEU A 734 -2.05 25.78 -16.31
CA LEU A 734 -0.92 24.86 -16.13
C LEU A 734 -0.26 24.55 -17.48
N VAL A 735 -1.02 24.06 -18.46
CA VAL A 735 -0.57 23.77 -19.84
C VAL A 735 0.11 24.98 -20.50
N SER A 736 -0.42 26.19 -20.35
CA SER A 736 0.21 27.40 -20.90
C SER A 736 1.49 27.80 -20.17
N SER A 737 1.53 27.67 -18.84
CA SER A 737 2.75 27.91 -18.06
C SER A 737 3.87 26.92 -18.42
N LEU A 738 3.53 25.65 -18.62
CA LEU A 738 4.48 24.58 -19.01
C LEU A 738 5.14 24.83 -20.38
N LYS A 739 4.46 25.49 -21.33
CA LYS A 739 5.07 25.83 -22.64
C LYS A 739 6.33 26.70 -22.51
N THR A 740 6.43 27.51 -21.45
CA THR A 740 7.64 28.32 -21.18
C THR A 740 8.88 27.48 -20.82
N PHE A 741 8.71 26.17 -20.60
CA PHE A 741 9.77 25.21 -20.33
C PHE A 741 10.14 24.36 -21.56
N THR A 742 9.53 24.64 -22.72
CA THR A 742 9.89 24.05 -24.02
C THR A 742 10.80 25.01 -24.80
N ASP A 743 11.77 24.48 -25.55
CA ASP A 743 12.57 25.30 -26.46
C ASP A 743 11.74 25.64 -27.73
N PRO A 744 11.46 26.92 -28.01
CA PRO A 744 10.71 27.31 -29.21
C PRO A 744 11.44 27.01 -30.53
N ASN A 745 12.73 26.66 -30.49
CA ASN A 745 13.52 26.26 -31.66
C ASN A 745 13.70 24.73 -31.78
N ALA A 746 13.08 23.94 -30.90
CA ALA A 746 13.18 22.48 -30.95
C ALA A 746 12.69 21.93 -32.30
N ALA A 747 13.44 21.00 -32.89
CA ALA A 747 13.05 20.36 -34.16
C ALA A 747 11.70 19.63 -34.09
N HIS A 748 11.29 19.21 -32.89
CA HIS A 748 10.00 18.58 -32.61
C HIS A 748 9.37 19.21 -31.34
N PRO A 749 8.71 20.39 -31.45
CA PRO A 749 8.17 21.11 -30.27
C PRO A 749 7.16 20.30 -29.47
N TRP A 750 6.39 19.43 -30.13
CA TRP A 750 5.40 18.56 -29.49
C TRP A 750 6.00 17.42 -28.67
N ALA A 751 7.21 16.95 -29.01
CA ALA A 751 7.94 16.02 -28.16
C ALA A 751 8.37 16.74 -26.87
N ALA A 752 9.06 17.87 -26.99
CA ALA A 752 9.50 18.68 -25.86
C ALA A 752 8.34 19.09 -24.91
N PHE A 753 7.16 19.40 -25.44
CA PHE A 753 5.98 19.68 -24.62
C PHE A 753 5.46 18.43 -23.88
N ALA A 754 5.43 17.28 -24.55
CA ALA A 754 5.06 16.01 -23.92
C ALA A 754 6.06 15.58 -22.83
N ASP A 755 7.34 15.93 -22.97
CA ASP A 755 8.39 15.70 -21.95
C ASP A 755 8.12 16.55 -20.71
N VAL A 756 7.76 17.82 -20.88
CA VAL A 756 7.41 18.71 -19.78
C VAL A 756 6.17 18.21 -19.04
N LEU A 757 5.15 17.71 -19.75
CA LEU A 757 4.01 17.03 -19.14
C LEU A 757 4.44 15.79 -18.32
N LEU A 758 5.32 14.94 -18.86
CA LEU A 758 5.81 13.75 -18.15
C LEU A 758 6.60 14.11 -16.88
N ASN A 759 7.48 15.12 -16.97
CA ASN A 759 8.22 15.62 -15.80
C ASN A 759 7.28 16.22 -14.73
N LEU A 760 6.23 16.96 -15.14
CA LEU A 760 5.20 17.42 -14.21
C LEU A 760 4.46 16.24 -13.55
N ALA A 761 4.16 15.20 -14.31
CA ALA A 761 3.49 14.01 -13.82
C ALA A 761 4.32 13.29 -12.73
N VAL A 762 5.64 13.27 -12.87
CA VAL A 762 6.61 12.85 -11.82
C VAL A 762 6.55 13.78 -10.60
N VAL A 763 6.56 15.11 -10.77
CA VAL A 763 6.44 16.07 -9.65
C VAL A 763 5.16 15.85 -8.82
N LEU A 764 4.05 15.53 -9.49
CA LEU A 764 2.75 15.30 -8.85
C LEU A 764 2.71 14.02 -8.01
N VAL A 765 3.29 12.93 -8.51
CA VAL A 765 3.34 11.64 -7.80
C VAL A 765 4.31 11.69 -6.62
N TYR A 766 5.44 12.40 -6.75
CA TYR A 766 6.56 12.33 -5.80
C TYR A 766 6.78 13.63 -5.02
N HIS A 767 5.72 14.39 -4.79
CA HIS A 767 5.73 15.67 -4.07
C HIS A 767 6.36 15.57 -2.67
N ARG A 768 7.57 16.11 -2.49
CA ARG A 768 8.17 16.39 -1.18
C ARG A 768 7.76 17.80 -0.69
N PRO A 769 7.25 17.97 0.54
CA PRO A 769 7.15 19.29 1.16
C PRO A 769 8.54 19.93 1.27
N LEU A 770 8.75 21.05 0.58
CA LEU A 770 9.95 21.89 0.70
C LEU A 770 9.90 22.63 2.04
N LEU A 771 10.24 21.92 3.12
CA LEU A 771 10.40 22.52 4.45
C LEU A 771 11.41 23.67 4.38
N THR A 772 10.93 24.88 4.65
CA THR A 772 11.63 26.15 4.42
C THR A 772 12.71 26.41 5.48
N GLY A 773 13.73 25.55 5.53
CA GLY A 773 15.03 25.90 6.10
C GLY A 773 15.69 26.99 5.25
N ALA A 774 16.26 28.01 5.90
CA ALA A 774 16.73 29.23 5.24
C ALA A 774 17.68 28.97 4.05
N ALA A 775 17.56 29.79 3.01
CA ALA A 775 18.35 29.67 1.79
C ALA A 775 19.84 29.97 2.06
N ALA A 776 20.62 28.91 2.30
CA ALA A 776 22.07 28.98 2.28
C ALA A 776 22.55 29.41 0.88
N THR A 777 23.25 30.54 0.81
CA THR A 777 23.84 31.05 -0.43
C THR A 777 24.92 30.09 -0.93
N VAL A 778 24.69 29.51 -2.11
CA VAL A 778 25.63 28.57 -2.75
C VAL A 778 26.89 29.33 -3.19
N PRO A 779 28.10 28.98 -2.69
CA PRO A 779 29.34 29.51 -3.25
C PRO A 779 29.56 28.97 -4.67
N ARG A 780 30.19 29.75 -5.55
CA ARG A 780 30.51 29.32 -6.92
C ARG A 780 31.29 28.00 -6.92
N ILE A 781 30.81 27.04 -7.72
CA ILE A 781 31.48 25.76 -7.98
C ILE A 781 32.70 26.01 -8.89
N VAL A 782 33.73 25.15 -8.76
CA VAL A 782 35.02 25.25 -9.46
C VAL A 782 34.89 24.90 -10.94
N ASP A 783 35.56 25.66 -11.82
CA ASP A 783 35.38 25.68 -13.29
C ASP A 783 35.78 24.41 -14.07
N ASN A 784 36.06 23.27 -13.42
CA ASN A 784 36.61 22.07 -14.08
C ASN A 784 35.59 20.96 -14.43
N ALA A 785 34.30 21.11 -14.07
CA ALA A 785 33.28 20.10 -14.39
C ALA A 785 32.84 20.19 -15.86
N VAL A 786 33.16 19.17 -16.68
CA VAL A 786 32.74 19.12 -18.10
C VAL A 786 31.31 18.60 -18.21
N TYR A 787 30.34 19.52 -18.11
CA TYR A 787 28.93 19.24 -18.34
C TYR A 787 28.67 18.82 -19.80
N LYS A 788 28.52 17.51 -20.03
CA LYS A 788 27.80 17.02 -21.22
C LYS A 788 26.31 17.16 -20.98
N GLU A 789 25.61 17.92 -21.83
CA GLU A 789 24.22 17.56 -22.12
C GLU A 789 24.21 16.32 -23.03
N PRO A 790 23.17 15.46 -22.95
CA PRO A 790 21.92 15.65 -22.23
C PRO A 790 21.96 15.22 -20.75
N VAL A 791 21.76 16.19 -19.86
CA VAL A 791 21.17 16.03 -18.51
C VAL A 791 21.85 15.03 -17.53
N VAL A 792 22.97 15.45 -16.90
CA VAL A 792 23.23 15.34 -15.42
C VAL A 792 23.45 13.86 -14.93
N ARG A 793 23.89 13.38 -13.73
CA ARG A 793 24.27 13.89 -12.36
C ARG A 793 25.63 13.35 -11.81
N ILE A 794 26.36 14.06 -10.94
CA ILE A 794 27.73 13.76 -10.38
C ILE A 794 27.78 12.99 -9.00
N THR A 795 28.73 12.04 -8.74
CA THR A 795 28.73 10.93 -7.71
C THR A 795 29.17 11.14 -6.22
N HIS A 796 28.84 10.21 -5.28
CA HIS A 796 29.29 10.01 -3.83
C HIS A 796 30.21 8.79 -3.52
N GLN A 797 31.04 8.75 -2.43
CA GLN A 797 31.36 7.55 -1.56
C GLN A 797 32.43 7.54 -0.39
N LEU A 798 32.55 6.43 0.41
CA LEU A 798 32.04 6.35 1.82
C LEU A 798 32.44 5.03 2.71
N VAL A 799 31.82 4.71 3.91
CA VAL A 799 31.94 3.61 5.02
C VAL A 799 30.66 3.01 5.86
N VAL A 800 30.14 3.49 7.05
CA VAL A 800 28.91 3.12 7.98
C VAL A 800 28.66 1.78 8.77
N ALA A 801 27.65 1.75 9.73
CA ALA A 801 27.10 0.60 10.52
C ALA A 801 25.62 0.65 11.08
N SER A 802 25.03 -0.56 11.35
CA SER A 802 24.13 -0.99 12.48
C SER A 802 22.60 -0.73 12.64
N ILE A 803 21.76 -1.26 11.71
CA ILE A 803 20.66 -2.20 12.10
C ILE A 803 21.08 -3.61 11.71
N ARG A 804 20.83 -4.63 12.56
CA ARG A 804 21.07 -6.04 12.24
C ARG A 804 19.90 -6.68 11.47
N MET A 805 19.69 -6.17 10.26
CA MET A 805 19.28 -7.08 9.19
C MET A 805 20.37 -8.17 9.09
N GLY A 806 20.00 -9.43 8.82
CA GLY A 806 20.98 -10.51 8.73
C GLY A 806 22.06 -10.20 7.66
N PRO A 807 23.32 -10.67 7.81
CA PRO A 807 24.43 -10.37 6.90
C PRO A 807 24.30 -10.97 5.47
N HIS A 808 23.09 -11.39 5.08
CA HIS A 808 22.77 -12.11 3.85
C HIS A 808 21.48 -11.52 3.26
N LEU A 809 21.54 -10.24 2.83
CA LEU A 809 20.44 -9.54 2.19
C LEU A 809 20.58 -9.50 0.67
N SER A 810 20.34 -10.65 0.04
CA SER A 810 19.94 -10.74 -1.36
C SER A 810 19.16 -12.03 -1.58
N VAL A 811 18.10 -11.98 -2.39
CA VAL A 811 17.33 -13.19 -2.75
C VAL A 811 18.13 -14.07 -3.74
N SER A 812 19.16 -13.51 -4.35
CA SER A 812 20.21 -14.20 -5.10
C SER A 812 21.19 -14.98 -4.19
N ARG A 813 21.28 -14.71 -2.88
CA ARG A 813 22.08 -15.49 -1.91
C ARG A 813 21.44 -16.81 -1.48
N LEU A 814 21.20 -17.63 -2.49
CA LEU A 814 21.69 -19.01 -2.44
C LEU A 814 23.24 -18.99 -2.37
N VAL A 815 23.81 -18.57 -1.23
CA VAL A 815 25.19 -18.99 -0.86
C VAL A 815 25.11 -20.47 -0.56
N ARG A 816 25.08 -21.24 -1.65
CA ARG A 816 25.03 -22.69 -1.74
C ARG A 816 24.17 -23.30 -0.62
N LEU A 817 22.88 -23.56 -0.90
CA LEU A 817 22.14 -24.56 -0.13
C LEU A 817 22.99 -25.86 -0.02
N GLU A 818 23.70 -26.22 -1.09
CA GLU A 818 24.74 -27.28 -1.13
C GLU A 818 25.86 -27.19 -0.06
N GLU A 819 26.19 -26.02 0.53
CA GLU A 819 27.15 -25.89 1.65
C GLU A 819 26.52 -26.14 3.03
N PHE A 820 25.19 -26.08 3.12
CA PHE A 820 24.41 -26.46 4.30
C PHE A 820 23.80 -27.88 4.18
N LYS A 821 23.93 -28.48 2.99
CA LYS A 821 23.41 -29.80 2.64
C LYS A 821 24.22 -30.89 3.33
N LEU A 822 23.51 -31.80 3.97
CA LEU A 822 24.08 -32.95 4.63
C LEU A 822 24.22 -34.11 3.63
N SER A 823 25.39 -34.77 3.64
CA SER A 823 25.65 -36.00 2.88
C SER A 823 24.93 -37.20 3.52
N LEU A 824 23.59 -37.17 3.49
CA LEU A 824 22.69 -38.19 4.05
C LEU A 824 21.82 -38.79 2.95
N SER A 825 21.81 -40.12 2.86
CA SER A 825 20.95 -40.89 1.96
C SER A 825 19.62 -41.34 2.59
N GLU A 826 19.49 -41.22 3.90
CA GLU A 826 18.33 -41.68 4.70
C GLU A 826 17.90 -40.59 5.70
N SER A 827 16.69 -40.70 6.24
CA SER A 827 16.13 -39.75 7.21
C SER A 827 16.94 -39.73 8.51
N PRO A 828 17.46 -38.57 8.98
CA PRO A 828 18.38 -38.51 10.11
C PRO A 828 17.78 -38.81 11.48
N GLY A 829 16.47 -39.00 11.61
CA GLY A 829 15.77 -39.20 12.89
C GLY A 829 14.28 -39.48 12.72
N THR A 830 13.49 -39.26 13.77
CA THR A 830 12.03 -39.46 13.77
C THR A 830 11.32 -38.22 13.23
N LEU A 831 10.34 -38.41 12.34
CA LEU A 831 9.47 -37.33 11.86
C LEU A 831 8.52 -36.86 12.97
N LEU A 832 8.44 -35.55 13.18
CA LEU A 832 7.41 -34.92 14.01
C LEU A 832 6.12 -34.81 13.18
N THR A 833 5.08 -35.55 13.59
CA THR A 833 3.79 -35.63 12.87
C THR A 833 2.76 -34.59 13.32
N GLU A 834 2.95 -33.99 14.50
CA GLU A 834 1.98 -33.10 15.14
C GLU A 834 2.66 -31.87 15.78
N GLY A 835 1.87 -30.84 16.10
CA GLY A 835 2.34 -29.61 16.73
C GLY A 835 3.03 -28.62 15.77
N GLU A 836 3.59 -27.55 16.35
CA GLU A 836 4.21 -26.44 15.62
C GLU A 836 5.40 -26.86 14.74
N TRP A 837 6.17 -27.86 15.20
CA TRP A 837 7.40 -28.34 14.55
C TRP A 837 7.15 -29.53 13.62
N GLN A 838 5.88 -29.84 13.32
CA GLN A 838 5.46 -30.85 12.36
C GLN A 838 6.19 -30.70 11.02
N GLY A 839 6.62 -31.83 10.44
CA GLY A 839 7.42 -31.87 9.21
C GLY A 839 8.94 -31.79 9.43
N LEU A 840 9.41 -31.42 10.63
CA LEU A 840 10.82 -31.57 10.99
C LEU A 840 11.13 -32.99 11.48
N TYR A 841 12.38 -33.40 11.30
CA TYR A 841 12.92 -34.66 11.79
C TYR A 841 13.81 -34.39 13.01
N GLN A 842 13.63 -35.14 14.10
CA GLN A 842 14.40 -34.99 15.33
C GLN A 842 15.25 -36.24 15.61
N ARG A 843 16.52 -36.03 15.97
CA ARG A 843 17.40 -37.01 16.60
C ARG A 843 18.12 -36.34 17.75
N ASP A 844 18.02 -36.90 18.96
CA ASP A 844 18.51 -36.28 20.20
C ASP A 844 17.92 -34.86 20.34
N GLU A 845 18.74 -33.85 20.64
CA GLU A 845 18.35 -32.42 20.61
C GLU A 845 18.56 -31.76 19.23
N ARG A 846 18.86 -32.53 18.18
CA ARG A 846 19.09 -32.03 16.82
C ARG A 846 17.84 -32.14 15.94
N PHE A 847 17.55 -31.05 15.24
CA PHE A 847 16.45 -30.92 14.29
C PHE A 847 16.98 -30.83 12.85
N TYR A 848 16.23 -31.42 11.92
CA TYR A 848 16.56 -31.51 10.50
C TYR A 848 15.32 -31.25 9.65
N ALA A 849 15.50 -30.68 8.46
CA ALA A 849 14.46 -30.54 7.45
C ALA A 849 14.86 -31.28 6.17
N CYS A 850 13.87 -31.85 5.48
CA CYS A 850 14.01 -32.27 4.09
C CYS A 850 13.45 -31.15 3.20
N ILE A 851 14.22 -30.70 2.22
CA ILE A 851 13.86 -29.64 1.28
C ILE A 851 14.33 -30.10 -0.11
N ASP A 852 13.42 -30.14 -1.09
CA ASP A 852 13.70 -30.58 -2.46
C ASP A 852 14.46 -31.94 -2.56
N GLY A 853 14.17 -32.86 -1.63
CA GLY A 853 14.80 -34.18 -1.53
C GLY A 853 16.19 -34.20 -0.85
N ALA A 854 16.69 -33.05 -0.39
CA ALA A 854 17.97 -32.91 0.30
C ALA A 854 17.79 -32.62 1.80
N TRP A 855 18.79 -33.03 2.62
CA TRP A 855 18.74 -32.90 4.08
C TRP A 855 19.53 -31.69 4.59
N PHE A 856 18.92 -30.94 5.50
CA PHE A 856 19.50 -29.73 6.08
C PHE A 856 19.42 -29.78 7.61
N ARG A 857 20.49 -29.33 8.28
CA ARG A 857 20.49 -29.12 9.72
C ARG A 857 19.76 -27.80 10.02
N VAL A 858 18.83 -27.81 10.97
CA VAL A 858 18.06 -26.60 11.32
C VAL A 858 18.08 -26.29 12.82
N SER A 859 17.84 -25.03 13.16
CA SER A 859 17.63 -24.56 14.52
C SER A 859 16.23 -23.98 14.69
N ARG A 860 15.62 -24.20 15.86
CA ARG A 860 14.35 -23.59 16.28
C ARG A 860 14.66 -22.32 17.06
N LYS A 861 13.97 -21.22 16.76
CA LYS A 861 14.10 -19.92 17.43
C LYS A 861 12.71 -19.29 17.63
N LEU A 862 12.62 -18.23 18.43
CA LEU A 862 11.36 -17.49 18.63
C LEU A 862 10.76 -16.94 17.31
N GLU A 863 11.59 -16.66 16.31
CA GLU A 863 11.13 -16.18 14.98
C GLU A 863 10.67 -17.32 14.06
N GLY A 864 11.06 -18.58 14.32
CA GLY A 864 10.74 -19.75 13.49
C GLY A 864 11.92 -20.72 13.32
N VAL A 865 12.01 -21.35 12.15
CA VAL A 865 13.05 -22.34 11.81
C VAL A 865 14.07 -21.74 10.84
N VAL A 866 15.36 -21.94 11.11
CA VAL A 866 16.47 -21.47 10.24
C VAL A 866 17.46 -22.59 9.94
N ILE A 867 17.97 -22.66 8.71
CA ILE A 867 19.07 -23.56 8.35
C ILE A 867 20.34 -23.11 9.09
N ILE A 868 21.13 -24.08 9.58
CA ILE A 868 22.45 -23.85 10.18
C ILE A 868 23.47 -24.83 9.61
N ASN A 869 24.75 -24.46 9.60
CA ASN A 869 25.80 -25.41 9.26
C ASN A 869 26.06 -26.36 10.46
N ASP A 870 26.12 -27.68 10.25
CA ASP A 870 26.27 -28.64 11.37
C ASP A 870 27.67 -28.60 12.03
N GLY A 871 28.70 -28.17 11.30
CA GLY A 871 30.05 -27.93 11.84
C GLY A 871 30.22 -26.54 12.46
N HIS A 872 29.50 -25.53 11.96
CA HIS A 872 29.54 -24.15 12.46
C HIS A 872 28.12 -23.59 12.71
N PRO A 873 27.43 -23.96 13.81
CA PRO A 873 26.03 -23.58 14.05
C PRO A 873 25.74 -22.08 14.17
N SER A 874 26.76 -21.23 14.30
CA SER A 874 26.64 -19.76 14.23
C SER A 874 26.39 -19.26 12.81
N LEU A 875 26.91 -19.97 11.80
CA LEU A 875 26.66 -19.73 10.38
C LEU A 875 25.25 -20.22 10.04
N GLN A 876 24.38 -19.27 9.69
CA GLN A 876 22.98 -19.49 9.39
C GLN A 876 22.73 -19.33 7.89
N GLY A 877 21.98 -20.27 7.32
CA GLY A 877 21.44 -20.20 5.97
C GLY A 877 20.03 -19.56 5.96
N PRO A 878 19.23 -19.84 4.92
CA PRO A 878 17.86 -19.36 4.82
C PRO A 878 16.97 -19.72 6.00
N TRP A 879 16.00 -18.84 6.29
CA TRP A 879 14.83 -19.19 7.12
C TRP A 879 13.90 -20.11 6.34
N LEU A 880 13.12 -20.92 7.06
CA LEU A 880 12.15 -21.84 6.47
C LEU A 880 10.72 -21.42 6.79
N LYS A 881 9.86 -21.55 5.79
CA LYS A 881 8.40 -21.44 5.90
C LYS A 881 7.80 -22.82 5.63
N ARG A 882 6.77 -23.19 6.39
CA ARG A 882 5.95 -24.37 6.10
C ARG A 882 4.87 -24.01 5.08
N ASP A 883 4.63 -24.87 4.11
CA ASP A 883 3.54 -24.72 3.14
C ASP A 883 2.23 -25.39 3.62
N ASP A 884 1.20 -25.26 2.80
CA ASP A 884 -0.15 -25.77 3.08
C ASP A 884 -0.22 -27.30 3.04
N SER A 885 0.76 -27.98 2.44
CA SER A 885 0.91 -29.44 2.49
C SER A 885 1.63 -29.94 3.76
N GLY A 886 2.25 -29.03 4.51
CA GLY A 886 3.05 -29.32 5.69
C GLY A 886 4.55 -29.49 5.42
N ALA A 887 5.00 -29.34 4.18
CA ALA A 887 6.41 -29.41 3.82
C ALA A 887 7.15 -28.11 4.18
N TRP A 888 8.47 -28.20 4.40
CA TRP A 888 9.33 -27.05 4.71
C TRP A 888 10.08 -26.60 3.47
N GLN A 889 9.95 -25.32 3.12
CA GLN A 889 10.62 -24.69 1.99
C GLN A 889 11.41 -23.43 2.40
N PRO A 890 12.44 -23.01 1.64
CA PRO A 890 13.19 -21.79 1.93
C PRO A 890 12.28 -20.57 1.79
N GLU A 891 12.22 -19.74 2.83
CA GLU A 891 11.45 -18.50 2.82
C GLU A 891 12.17 -17.47 1.95
N ARG A 892 11.57 -17.12 0.80
CA ARG A 892 12.15 -16.21 -0.21
C ARG A 892 11.86 -14.73 0.04
N GLY A 893 11.13 -14.43 1.12
CA GLY A 893 10.80 -13.08 1.55
C GLY A 893 11.89 -12.46 2.44
N LEU A 894 11.82 -11.14 2.59
CA LEU A 894 12.63 -10.40 3.56
C LEU A 894 12.01 -10.62 4.96
N ARG A 895 12.82 -10.57 6.02
CA ARG A 895 12.36 -10.86 7.41
C ARG A 895 12.99 -9.89 8.41
N LEU A 896 12.16 -9.32 9.29
CA LEU A 896 12.61 -8.51 10.43
C LEU A 896 13.02 -9.43 11.59
N LEU A 897 14.25 -9.27 12.09
CA LEU A 897 14.83 -10.15 13.13
C LEU A 897 15.01 -9.47 14.49
N GLY A 898 14.48 -8.25 14.66
CA GLY A 898 14.64 -7.45 15.87
C GLY A 898 15.89 -6.57 15.88
N GLY A 899 15.94 -5.63 16.82
CA GLY A 899 17.04 -4.70 17.03
C GLY A 899 18.24 -5.33 17.74
N ALA A 900 19.26 -4.51 18.04
CA ALA A 900 20.45 -4.95 18.77
C ALA A 900 20.15 -5.13 20.28
N GLY A 901 19.42 -6.20 20.61
CA GLY A 901 18.90 -6.46 21.95
C GLY A 901 17.38 -6.35 22.07
N GLU A 902 16.64 -6.38 20.96
CA GLU A 902 15.16 -6.31 20.93
C GLU A 902 14.59 -7.48 20.11
N LEU A 903 13.41 -7.95 20.50
CA LEU A 903 12.72 -9.05 19.81
C LEU A 903 11.77 -8.51 18.73
N SER A 904 11.71 -9.20 17.58
CA SER A 904 10.65 -8.93 16.58
C SER A 904 9.25 -9.17 17.18
N VAL A 905 8.19 -8.55 16.63
CA VAL A 905 6.80 -8.78 17.12
C VAL A 905 6.45 -10.27 17.15
N ARG A 906 6.89 -11.03 16.13
CA ARG A 906 6.73 -12.49 16.06
C ARG A 906 7.39 -13.20 17.25
N ALA A 907 8.63 -12.83 17.56
CA ALA A 907 9.37 -13.40 18.69
C ALA A 907 8.79 -12.98 20.05
N THR A 908 8.37 -11.72 20.20
CA THR A 908 7.69 -11.20 21.40
C THR A 908 6.36 -11.91 21.64
N LYS A 909 5.50 -12.04 20.61
CA LYS A 909 4.24 -12.78 20.67
C LYS A 909 4.48 -14.25 21.03
N LYS A 910 5.52 -14.88 20.45
CA LYS A 910 5.91 -16.25 20.78
C LYS A 910 6.37 -16.40 22.23
N LEU A 911 7.22 -15.49 22.71
CA LEU A 911 7.71 -15.49 24.09
C LEU A 911 6.57 -15.30 25.10
N LYS A 912 5.68 -14.32 24.89
CA LYS A 912 4.49 -14.09 25.73
C LYS A 912 3.56 -15.31 25.76
N SER A 913 3.38 -16.00 24.63
CA SER A 913 2.62 -17.25 24.55
C SER A 913 3.25 -18.38 25.38
N LEU A 914 4.58 -18.54 25.32
CA LEU A 914 5.31 -19.50 26.14
C LEU A 914 5.24 -19.16 27.64
N GLU A 915 5.40 -17.87 27.99
CA GLU A 915 5.24 -17.39 29.37
C GLU A 915 3.83 -17.69 29.92
N LYS A 916 2.77 -17.43 29.14
CA LYS A 916 1.40 -17.74 29.54
C LYS A 916 1.21 -19.25 29.79
N LYS A 917 1.61 -20.09 28.83
CA LYS A 917 1.56 -21.56 28.97
C LYS A 917 2.29 -22.06 30.23
N ALA A 918 3.41 -21.44 30.58
CA ALA A 918 4.17 -21.79 31.77
C ALA A 918 3.51 -21.34 33.07
N ARG A 919 2.95 -20.12 33.15
CA ARG A 919 2.15 -19.65 34.29
C ARG A 919 0.91 -20.52 34.51
N ASP A 920 0.19 -20.85 33.43
CA ASP A 920 -0.98 -21.73 33.46
C ASP A 920 -0.60 -23.13 33.98
N LEU A 921 0.55 -23.67 33.55
CA LEU A 921 1.06 -24.96 34.02
C LEU A 921 1.45 -24.93 35.50
N LEU A 922 2.17 -23.89 35.94
CA LEU A 922 2.53 -23.67 37.36
C LEU A 922 1.29 -23.58 38.26
N ALA A 923 0.23 -22.91 37.80
CA ALA A 923 -1.05 -22.85 38.51
C ALA A 923 -1.70 -24.24 38.73
N THR A 924 -1.34 -25.27 37.95
CA THR A 924 -1.83 -26.65 38.18
C THR A 924 -1.07 -27.39 39.29
N LEU A 925 0.15 -26.97 39.66
CA LEU A 925 1.03 -27.69 40.60
C LEU A 925 0.34 -28.06 41.94
N PRO A 926 -0.37 -27.15 42.64
CA PRO A 926 -1.03 -27.49 43.90
C PRO A 926 -2.06 -28.62 43.76
N ARG A 927 -2.77 -28.67 42.63
CA ARG A 927 -3.71 -29.75 42.31
C ARG A 927 -2.98 -31.07 42.06
N LEU A 928 -1.89 -31.06 41.29
CA LEU A 928 -1.10 -32.26 40.99
C LEU A 928 -0.48 -32.88 42.26
N LEU A 929 0.03 -32.04 43.18
CA LEU A 929 0.56 -32.49 44.47
C LEU A 929 -0.55 -33.09 45.37
N ALA A 930 -1.75 -32.50 45.36
CA ALA A 930 -2.91 -33.01 46.10
C ALA A 930 -3.53 -34.28 45.46
N GLU A 931 -3.42 -34.46 44.15
CA GLU A 931 -3.73 -35.72 43.46
C GLU A 931 -2.74 -36.81 43.86
N GLY A 932 -1.42 -36.57 43.75
CA GLY A 932 -0.40 -37.56 44.10
C GLY A 932 -0.54 -38.08 45.55
N LYS A 933 -0.75 -37.18 46.51
CA LYS A 933 -0.98 -37.54 47.92
C LYS A 933 -2.26 -38.38 48.12
N ARG A 934 -3.30 -38.21 47.29
CA ARG A 934 -4.50 -39.06 47.30
C ARG A 934 -4.27 -40.40 46.61
N SER A 935 -3.63 -40.42 45.45
CA SER A 935 -3.33 -41.66 44.71
C SER A 935 -2.40 -42.61 45.49
N ALA A 936 -1.59 -42.09 46.40
CA ALA A 936 -0.75 -42.90 47.28
C ALA A 936 -1.54 -43.93 48.15
N SER A 937 -2.82 -43.69 48.44
CA SER A 937 -3.65 -44.64 49.20
C SER A 937 -4.35 -45.69 48.34
N THR A 938 -4.28 -45.58 47.01
CA THR A 938 -4.98 -46.47 46.06
C THR A 938 -4.05 -47.29 45.16
N VAL A 939 -2.75 -46.98 45.10
CA VAL A 939 -1.78 -47.77 44.33
C VAL A 939 -1.50 -49.14 44.99
N SER A 940 -1.50 -50.20 44.18
CA SER A 940 -1.18 -51.57 44.63
C SER A 940 0.33 -51.85 44.75
N THR A 941 1.19 -51.01 44.15
CA THR A 941 2.65 -51.10 44.30
C THR A 941 3.26 -49.75 44.64
N PRO A 942 4.25 -49.67 45.55
CA PRO A 942 4.93 -48.41 45.89
C PRO A 942 5.64 -47.74 44.71
N ARG A 943 6.06 -48.48 43.68
CA ARG A 943 6.76 -47.90 42.52
C ARG A 943 5.82 -47.01 41.70
N SER A 944 4.58 -47.47 41.49
CA SER A 944 3.62 -46.81 40.60
C SER A 944 3.32 -45.36 40.98
N ILE A 945 3.36 -44.98 42.27
CA ILE A 945 3.14 -43.57 42.65
C ILE A 945 4.31 -42.65 42.29
N GLN A 946 5.55 -43.17 42.28
CA GLN A 946 6.70 -42.43 41.75
C GLN A 946 6.56 -42.29 40.24
N ASP A 947 6.28 -43.38 39.53
CA ASP A 947 6.14 -43.38 38.06
C ASP A 947 5.03 -42.38 37.62
N ILE A 948 3.88 -42.35 38.32
CA ILE A 948 2.78 -41.39 38.08
C ILE A 948 3.20 -39.93 38.28
N LEU A 949 3.99 -39.63 39.33
CA LEU A 949 4.40 -38.26 39.64
C LEU A 949 5.54 -37.76 38.75
N VAL A 950 6.42 -38.66 38.29
CA VAL A 950 7.41 -38.36 37.23
C VAL A 950 6.68 -38.04 35.91
N ILE A 951 5.65 -38.81 35.53
CA ILE A 951 4.83 -38.49 34.34
C ILE A 951 4.13 -37.13 34.50
N LYS A 952 3.68 -36.77 35.71
CA LYS A 952 3.12 -35.42 35.98
C LYS A 952 4.16 -34.29 35.95
N ALA A 953 5.45 -34.59 36.05
CA ALA A 953 6.54 -33.61 35.94
C ALA A 953 6.95 -33.33 34.48
N GLN A 954 6.77 -34.29 33.56
CA GLN A 954 7.19 -34.19 32.15
C GLN A 954 6.74 -32.90 31.43
N PRO A 955 5.51 -32.37 31.59
CA PRO A 955 5.11 -31.12 30.94
C PRO A 955 5.91 -29.89 31.40
N PHE A 956 6.45 -29.91 32.63
CA PHE A 956 7.32 -28.85 33.14
C PHE A 956 8.71 -28.96 32.51
N GLU A 957 9.26 -30.17 32.43
CA GLU A 957 10.54 -30.46 31.74
C GLU A 957 10.50 -30.07 30.25
N GLU A 958 9.38 -30.32 29.57
CA GLU A 958 9.15 -29.89 28.19
C GLU A 958 9.13 -28.37 28.05
N ALA A 959 8.43 -27.66 28.95
CA ALA A 959 8.40 -26.20 28.96
C ALA A 959 9.79 -25.58 29.22
N ILE A 960 10.57 -26.16 30.15
CA ILE A 960 11.97 -25.79 30.40
C ILE A 960 12.82 -25.99 29.14
N ARG A 961 12.67 -27.13 28.44
CA ARG A 961 13.43 -27.46 27.23
C ARG A 961 13.10 -26.50 26.07
N ASP A 962 11.84 -26.17 25.86
CA ASP A 962 11.44 -25.21 24.84
C ASP A 962 11.88 -23.78 25.16
N PHE A 963 11.82 -23.31 26.42
CA PHE A 963 12.41 -22.03 26.79
C PHE A 963 13.92 -21.99 26.56
N ARG A 964 14.66 -22.97 27.08
CA ARG A 964 16.12 -23.04 26.96
C ARG A 964 16.58 -23.12 25.50
N GLY A 965 15.84 -23.84 24.64
CA GLY A 965 16.10 -23.94 23.21
C GLY A 965 15.75 -22.67 22.42
N LEU A 966 14.55 -22.13 22.61
CA LEU A 966 14.07 -21.00 21.79
C LEU A 966 14.65 -19.65 22.23
N THR A 967 15.03 -19.49 23.50
CA THR A 967 15.61 -18.23 24.03
C THR A 967 17.14 -18.25 24.17
N GLN A 968 17.82 -19.25 23.58
CA GLN A 968 19.26 -19.44 23.73
C GLN A 968 20.05 -18.22 23.23
N GLY A 969 20.81 -17.58 24.14
CA GLY A 969 21.62 -16.40 23.83
C GLY A 969 20.86 -15.07 23.77
N LEU A 970 19.55 -15.06 24.01
CA LEU A 970 18.75 -13.82 24.07
C LEU A 970 18.83 -13.18 25.46
N ALA A 971 18.88 -11.85 25.51
CA ALA A 971 18.84 -11.10 26.78
C ALA A 971 17.48 -11.27 27.50
N GLN A 972 16.41 -11.43 26.73
CA GLN A 972 15.01 -11.58 27.17
C GLN A 972 14.66 -12.99 27.68
N SER A 973 15.63 -13.89 27.88
CA SER A 973 15.34 -15.25 28.38
C SER A 973 14.74 -15.19 29.80
N PRO A 974 13.53 -15.76 30.04
CA PRO A 974 12.78 -15.58 31.28
C PRO A 974 13.30 -16.49 32.41
N ARG A 975 14.53 -16.24 32.87
CA ARG A 975 15.27 -17.10 33.82
C ARG A 975 14.52 -17.42 35.11
N TRP A 976 13.72 -16.49 35.62
CA TRP A 976 12.92 -16.68 36.83
C TRP A 976 11.83 -17.75 36.63
N LEU A 977 11.09 -17.67 35.51
CA LEU A 977 10.01 -18.58 35.17
C LEU A 977 10.53 -19.99 34.82
N ILE A 978 11.73 -20.05 34.24
CA ILE A 978 12.46 -21.31 34.04
C ILE A 978 12.80 -21.96 35.39
N ALA A 979 13.27 -21.19 36.38
CA ALA A 979 13.57 -21.69 37.72
C ALA A 979 12.31 -22.16 38.48
N GLU A 980 11.19 -21.44 38.37
CA GLU A 980 9.89 -21.87 38.95
C GLU A 980 9.41 -23.20 38.37
N LEU A 981 9.57 -23.41 37.05
CA LEU A 981 9.26 -24.69 36.40
C LEU A 981 10.19 -25.82 36.88
N GLU A 982 11.48 -25.53 37.09
CA GLU A 982 12.47 -26.48 37.61
C GLU A 982 12.15 -26.90 39.05
N GLU A 983 11.79 -25.95 39.92
CA GLU A 983 11.32 -26.22 41.28
C GLU A 983 10.03 -27.06 41.29
N ALA A 984 9.07 -26.77 40.40
CA ALA A 984 7.83 -27.52 40.25
C ALA A 984 8.06 -28.99 39.82
N ALA A 985 8.92 -29.22 38.82
CA ALA A 985 9.28 -30.55 38.33
C ALA A 985 10.01 -31.38 39.41
N ASN A 986 10.96 -30.76 40.11
CA ASN A 986 11.68 -31.37 41.23
C ASN A 986 10.73 -31.73 42.38
N THR A 987 9.84 -30.81 42.78
CA THR A 987 8.87 -31.03 43.86
C THR A 987 7.93 -32.22 43.59
N LEU A 988 7.48 -32.41 42.35
CA LEU A 988 6.68 -33.57 41.95
C LEU A 988 7.50 -34.87 42.06
N THR A 989 8.74 -34.86 41.58
CA THR A 989 9.64 -36.02 41.57
C THR A 989 10.06 -36.44 42.99
N GLU A 990 10.42 -35.49 43.84
CA GLU A 990 10.75 -35.69 45.26
C GLU A 990 9.54 -36.22 46.04
N LEU A 991 8.34 -35.67 45.81
CA LEU A 991 7.11 -36.19 46.40
C LEU A 991 6.87 -37.64 45.97
N GLY A 992 7.08 -37.98 44.69
CA GLY A 992 6.95 -39.34 44.17
C GLY A 992 7.90 -40.32 44.85
N LEU A 993 9.17 -39.94 45.02
CA LEU A 993 10.18 -40.74 45.72
C LEU A 993 9.84 -40.89 47.21
N SER A 994 9.46 -39.80 47.89
CA SER A 994 9.07 -39.79 49.31
C SER A 994 7.85 -40.67 49.58
N LEU A 995 6.82 -40.60 48.74
CA LEU A 995 5.65 -41.48 48.83
C LEU A 995 6.01 -42.95 48.58
N ARG A 996 6.85 -43.25 47.59
CA ARG A 996 7.36 -44.61 47.35
C ARG A 996 8.14 -45.16 48.55
N ILE A 997 9.02 -44.35 49.15
CA ILE A 997 9.78 -44.73 50.35
C ILE A 997 8.83 -45.03 51.51
N SER A 998 7.87 -44.15 51.77
CA SER A 998 6.88 -44.30 52.86
C SER A 998 6.04 -45.57 52.68
N LEU A 999 5.47 -45.79 51.49
CA LEU A 999 4.70 -46.99 51.17
C LEU A 999 5.56 -48.27 51.23
N THR A 1000 6.85 -48.19 50.86
CA THR A 1000 7.76 -49.35 50.97
C THR A 1000 8.09 -49.68 52.42
N LYS A 1001 8.34 -48.68 53.29
CA LYS A 1001 8.54 -48.90 54.74
C LYS A 1001 7.29 -49.47 55.43
N GLN A 1002 6.09 -49.16 54.93
CA GLN A 1002 4.81 -49.69 55.42
C GLN A 1002 4.47 -51.10 54.88
N GLY A 1003 5.09 -51.52 53.78
CA GLY A 1003 4.79 -52.77 53.08
C GLY A 1003 5.32 -54.05 53.74
N LEU A 1004 5.00 -55.20 53.12
CA LEU A 1004 5.52 -56.50 53.52
C LEU A 1004 6.97 -56.69 53.05
N PRO A 1005 7.89 -57.13 53.92
CA PRO A 1005 9.31 -57.18 53.61
C PRO A 1005 9.65 -58.25 52.58
N ASN A 1006 10.43 -57.86 51.58
CA ASN A 1006 10.90 -58.69 50.47
C ASN A 1006 12.27 -58.17 49.99
N ALA A 1007 13.01 -58.95 49.21
CA ALA A 1007 14.36 -58.60 48.76
C ALA A 1007 14.43 -57.24 48.04
N ALA A 1008 13.53 -56.98 47.08
CA ALA A 1008 13.51 -55.72 46.33
C ALA A 1008 13.17 -54.50 47.20
N ALA A 1009 12.39 -54.67 48.28
CA ALA A 1009 12.14 -53.62 49.26
C ALA A 1009 13.35 -53.33 50.16
N ILE A 1010 14.20 -54.33 50.44
CA ILE A 1010 15.50 -54.13 51.11
C ILE A 1010 16.46 -53.40 50.15
N GLU A 1011 16.59 -53.89 48.92
CA GLU A 1011 17.47 -53.33 47.89
C GLU A 1011 17.16 -51.85 47.65
N PHE A 1012 15.92 -51.51 47.28
CA PHE A 1012 15.50 -50.12 47.05
C PHE A 1012 15.70 -49.21 48.28
N LEU A 1013 15.39 -49.68 49.49
CA LEU A 1013 15.58 -48.86 50.70
C LEU A 1013 17.07 -48.74 51.08
N MET A 1014 17.93 -49.73 50.79
CA MET A 1014 19.39 -49.61 50.95
C MET A 1014 19.99 -48.63 49.94
N GLU A 1015 19.59 -48.70 48.66
CA GLU A 1015 20.03 -47.79 47.59
C GLU A 1015 19.69 -46.32 47.88
N ASN A 1016 18.56 -46.07 48.56
CA ASN A 1016 18.12 -44.73 48.96
C ASN A 1016 18.54 -44.39 50.41
N GLU A 1017 19.45 -45.17 50.99
CA GLU A 1017 19.98 -45.09 52.36
C GLU A 1017 18.93 -45.16 53.49
N GLN A 1018 17.68 -45.47 53.18
CA GLN A 1018 16.52 -45.35 54.06
C GLN A 1018 16.49 -46.34 55.22
N ILE A 1019 17.38 -47.35 55.19
CA ILE A 1019 17.50 -48.37 56.21
C ILE A 1019 18.97 -48.68 56.56
N THR A 1020 19.18 -49.21 57.76
CA THR A 1020 20.46 -49.82 58.18
C THR A 1020 20.23 -51.26 58.63
N ILE A 1021 21.18 -52.14 58.32
CA ILE A 1021 21.13 -53.57 58.64
C ILE A 1021 22.23 -53.87 59.67
N ARG A 1022 21.89 -54.51 60.79
CA ARG A 1022 22.88 -54.93 61.81
C ARG A 1022 22.60 -56.32 62.35
N LYS A 1023 23.65 -57.15 62.45
CA LYS A 1023 23.62 -58.48 63.06
C LYS A 1023 23.29 -58.40 64.56
N LEU A 1024 22.39 -59.27 65.04
CA LEU A 1024 21.84 -59.24 66.41
C LEU A 1024 22.34 -60.43 67.24
N GLY A 1025 23.61 -60.34 67.64
CA GLY A 1025 24.29 -61.31 68.50
C GLY A 1025 24.84 -62.52 67.74
N THR A 1026 25.12 -63.58 68.50
CA THR A 1026 25.58 -64.88 67.98
C THR A 1026 24.42 -65.76 67.55
N ARG A 1027 24.74 -66.84 66.81
CA ARG A 1027 23.76 -67.85 66.38
C ARG A 1027 23.20 -68.60 67.59
N ARG A 1028 21.89 -68.86 67.57
CA ARG A 1028 21.15 -69.53 68.64
C ARG A 1028 20.50 -70.80 68.11
N ASP A 1029 20.67 -71.93 68.81
CA ASP A 1029 19.93 -73.16 68.49
C ASP A 1029 18.43 -72.93 68.70
N ILE A 1030 17.63 -73.14 67.65
CA ILE A 1030 16.16 -73.06 67.69
C ILE A 1030 15.49 -74.42 67.47
N SER A 1031 16.27 -75.49 67.31
CA SER A 1031 15.79 -76.87 67.13
C SER A 1031 15.27 -77.54 68.41
N GLY A 1032 15.30 -76.83 69.54
CA GLY A 1032 14.87 -77.34 70.85
C GLY A 1032 15.92 -78.22 71.53
N GLY A 1033 17.22 -77.91 71.36
CA GLY A 1033 18.32 -78.69 71.93
C GLY A 1033 18.75 -79.88 71.09
N LYS A 1034 18.30 -79.97 69.83
CA LYS A 1034 18.72 -81.02 68.89
C LYS A 1034 19.98 -80.65 68.09
N GLY A 1035 20.48 -79.40 68.22
CA GLY A 1035 21.65 -78.92 67.52
C GLY A 1035 21.55 -78.95 65.98
N SER A 1036 20.32 -78.89 65.42
CA SER A 1036 20.09 -79.12 63.99
C SER A 1036 19.61 -77.90 63.18
N ASP A 1037 19.27 -76.79 63.85
CA ASP A 1037 18.85 -75.54 63.22
C ASP A 1037 19.30 -74.35 64.09
N PHE A 1038 20.29 -73.61 63.58
CA PHE A 1038 20.87 -72.44 64.24
C PHE A 1038 20.42 -71.16 63.55
N LEU A 1039 19.68 -70.32 64.27
CA LEU A 1039 19.20 -69.03 63.79
C LEU A 1039 20.24 -67.93 64.01
N GLU A 1040 20.53 -67.22 62.93
CA GLU A 1040 21.21 -65.92 62.92
C GLU A 1040 20.20 -64.83 62.53
N GLU A 1041 20.25 -63.71 63.22
CA GLU A 1041 19.25 -62.65 63.09
C GLU A 1041 19.90 -61.31 62.77
N TYR A 1042 19.34 -60.59 61.80
CA TYR A 1042 19.71 -59.21 61.48
C TYR A 1042 18.50 -58.30 61.64
N GLY A 1043 18.69 -57.18 62.33
CA GLY A 1043 17.67 -56.13 62.47
C GLY A 1043 17.81 -55.12 61.34
N ILE A 1044 16.72 -54.90 60.62
CA ILE A 1044 16.59 -53.84 59.61
C ILE A 1044 15.87 -52.66 60.27
N ARG A 1045 16.55 -51.52 60.34
CA ARG A 1045 16.06 -50.30 60.99
C ARG A 1045 15.92 -49.17 59.98
N ASP A 1046 15.05 -48.19 60.24
CA ASP A 1046 15.01 -46.92 59.49
C ASP A 1046 16.21 -46.00 59.82
N LYS A 1047 16.29 -44.81 59.20
CA LYS A 1047 17.35 -43.81 59.47
C LYS A 1047 17.28 -43.30 60.93
N GLU A 1048 16.09 -43.32 61.50
CA GLU A 1048 15.75 -42.92 62.86
C GLU A 1048 16.10 -44.01 63.90
N GLY A 1049 16.48 -45.20 63.45
CA GLY A 1049 16.96 -46.31 64.28
C GLY A 1049 15.88 -47.26 64.80
N HIS A 1050 14.60 -47.05 64.47
CA HIS A 1050 13.50 -47.95 64.83
C HIS A 1050 13.56 -49.24 63.99
N PRO A 1051 13.28 -50.42 64.58
CA PRO A 1051 13.18 -51.63 63.79
C PRO A 1051 11.92 -51.61 62.89
N LEU A 1052 12.13 -51.85 61.60
CA LEU A 1052 11.06 -52.11 60.62
C LEU A 1052 10.83 -53.63 60.50
N TRP A 1053 11.90 -54.37 60.19
CA TRP A 1053 11.87 -55.77 59.78
C TRP A 1053 13.07 -56.55 60.34
N PHE A 1054 13.04 -57.87 60.24
CA PHE A 1054 14.13 -58.75 60.68
C PHE A 1054 14.43 -59.82 59.63
N ALA A 1055 15.70 -60.06 59.33
CA ALA A 1055 16.15 -61.16 58.47
C ALA A 1055 16.64 -62.33 59.33
N HIS A 1056 16.13 -63.53 59.03
CA HIS A 1056 16.34 -64.79 59.76
C HIS A 1056 17.05 -65.78 58.84
N PHE A 1057 18.31 -66.06 59.15
CA PHE A 1057 19.19 -67.00 58.43
C PHE A 1057 19.36 -68.27 59.25
N HIS A 1058 19.07 -69.42 58.64
CA HIS A 1058 19.16 -70.75 59.25
C HIS A 1058 20.45 -71.45 58.82
N TYR A 1059 21.11 -72.12 59.76
CA TYR A 1059 22.35 -72.87 59.53
C TYR A 1059 22.29 -74.24 60.19
N ARG A 1060 23.02 -75.22 59.63
CA ARG A 1060 23.04 -76.60 60.16
C ARG A 1060 23.81 -76.73 61.46
N THR A 1061 24.82 -75.88 61.69
CA THR A 1061 25.64 -75.84 62.91
C THR A 1061 25.94 -74.41 63.31
N ALA A 1062 26.31 -74.19 64.57
CA ALA A 1062 26.82 -72.89 65.05
C ALA A 1062 28.00 -72.36 64.22
N THR A 1063 28.81 -73.25 63.64
CA THR A 1063 30.08 -72.96 62.94
C THR A 1063 30.00 -72.99 61.41
N THR A 1064 28.82 -73.23 60.81
CA THR A 1064 28.64 -73.26 59.34
C THR A 1064 29.11 -71.92 58.72
N PRO A 1065 29.83 -71.87 57.58
CA PRO A 1065 30.23 -70.60 56.97
C PRO A 1065 29.03 -69.69 56.67
N ALA A 1066 29.22 -68.37 56.71
CA ALA A 1066 28.11 -67.42 56.54
C ALA A 1066 27.38 -67.50 55.17
N PRO A 1067 28.06 -67.78 54.03
CA PRO A 1067 27.37 -68.05 52.77
C PRO A 1067 26.52 -69.33 52.76
N ASP A 1068 26.88 -70.32 53.57
CA ASP A 1068 26.32 -71.69 53.52
C ASP A 1068 25.03 -71.84 54.36
N PHE A 1069 24.15 -70.84 54.32
CA PHE A 1069 22.86 -70.88 55.01
C PHE A 1069 21.90 -71.86 54.32
N SER A 1070 21.13 -72.61 55.12
CA SER A 1070 20.14 -73.56 54.60
C SER A 1070 18.84 -72.88 54.15
N LYS A 1071 18.49 -71.74 54.76
CA LYS A 1071 17.34 -70.91 54.40
C LYS A 1071 17.48 -69.50 54.96
N ALA A 1072 17.15 -68.49 54.17
CA ALA A 1072 17.09 -67.09 54.62
C ALA A 1072 15.73 -66.46 54.28
N HIS A 1073 15.14 -65.72 55.23
CA HIS A 1073 13.85 -65.06 55.03
C HIS A 1073 13.66 -63.82 55.91
N LEU A 1074 12.79 -62.91 55.47
CA LEU A 1074 12.39 -61.68 56.16
C LEU A 1074 11.07 -61.86 56.91
N LYS A 1075 10.98 -61.24 58.09
CA LYS A 1075 9.75 -61.11 58.90
C LYS A 1075 9.45 -59.65 59.21
N THR A 1076 8.17 -59.35 59.42
CA THR A 1076 7.74 -58.05 59.97
C THR A 1076 8.15 -57.93 61.45
N ARG A 1077 8.30 -56.70 61.96
CA ARG A 1077 8.58 -56.45 63.39
C ARG A 1077 7.66 -57.19 64.34
N ALA A 1078 6.35 -57.22 64.05
CA ALA A 1078 5.36 -57.90 64.89
C ALA A 1078 5.54 -59.43 64.91
N GLN A 1079 6.03 -60.02 63.81
CA GLN A 1079 6.16 -61.47 63.65
C GLN A 1079 7.57 -62.01 63.96
N ARG A 1080 8.53 -61.16 64.37
CA ARG A 1080 9.94 -61.51 64.64
C ARG A 1080 10.12 -62.85 65.36
N TYR A 1081 9.49 -63.00 66.52
CA TYR A 1081 9.61 -64.20 67.38
C TYR A 1081 8.56 -65.28 67.08
N MET A 1082 7.64 -65.04 66.14
CA MET A 1082 6.67 -66.06 65.73
C MET A 1082 7.37 -67.11 64.85
N GLY A 1083 7.09 -68.38 65.10
CA GLY A 1083 7.64 -69.53 64.38
C GLY A 1083 6.65 -70.69 64.31
N LEU A 1084 7.09 -71.87 63.86
CA LEU A 1084 6.20 -73.04 63.73
C LEU A 1084 5.52 -73.38 65.07
N ASN A 1085 6.26 -73.38 66.17
CA ASN A 1085 5.74 -73.67 67.51
C ASN A 1085 4.65 -72.68 67.97
N PHE A 1086 4.69 -71.43 67.50
CA PHE A 1086 3.63 -70.44 67.76
C PHE A 1086 2.35 -70.78 66.99
N GLN A 1087 2.48 -71.20 65.72
CA GLN A 1087 1.35 -71.62 64.89
C GLN A 1087 0.71 -72.91 65.45
N ILE A 1088 1.52 -73.90 65.84
CA ILE A 1088 1.08 -75.12 66.54
C ILE A 1088 0.40 -74.79 67.88
N ALA A 1089 0.93 -73.84 68.67
CA ALA A 1089 0.30 -73.44 69.93
C ALA A 1089 -1.06 -72.78 69.72
N GLN A 1090 -1.24 -71.98 68.66
CA GLN A 1090 -2.55 -71.43 68.30
C GLN A 1090 -3.53 -72.53 67.88
N GLU A 1091 -3.11 -73.45 67.02
CA GLU A 1091 -3.91 -74.58 66.53
C GLU A 1091 -4.37 -75.50 67.69
N THR A 1092 -3.44 -75.91 68.55
CA THR A 1092 -3.72 -76.71 69.76
C THR A 1092 -4.63 -75.97 70.76
N ALA A 1093 -4.61 -74.64 70.78
CA ALA A 1093 -5.50 -73.80 71.60
C ALA A 1093 -6.84 -73.45 70.91
N GLY A 1094 -7.14 -74.02 69.73
CA GLY A 1094 -8.37 -73.74 68.98
C GLY A 1094 -8.45 -72.32 68.41
N GLN A 1095 -7.34 -71.59 68.38
CA GLN A 1095 -7.27 -70.22 67.86
C GLN A 1095 -7.06 -70.20 66.35
N LYS A 1096 -7.55 -69.16 65.68
CA LYS A 1096 -7.28 -68.93 64.25
C LYS A 1096 -5.78 -68.71 64.02
N VAL A 1097 -5.12 -69.71 63.42
CA VAL A 1097 -3.68 -69.69 63.14
C VAL A 1097 -3.32 -68.46 62.30
N VAL A 1098 -2.42 -67.63 62.82
CA VAL A 1098 -1.94 -66.42 62.13
C VAL A 1098 -0.91 -66.82 61.07
N PRO A 1099 -1.06 -66.39 59.79
CA PRO A 1099 -0.05 -66.64 58.77
C PRO A 1099 1.20 -65.79 59.04
N ILE A 1100 2.32 -66.45 59.30
CA ILE A 1100 3.63 -65.80 59.46
C ILE A 1100 4.21 -65.51 58.06
N TRP A 1101 4.40 -64.23 57.75
CA TRP A 1101 5.08 -63.79 56.54
C TRP A 1101 6.55 -64.18 56.58
N ARG A 1102 7.04 -64.70 55.45
CA ARG A 1102 8.42 -65.18 55.28
C ARG A 1102 8.92 -64.81 53.88
N GLY A 1103 9.15 -63.52 53.63
CA GLY A 1103 9.66 -63.04 52.34
C GLY A 1103 11.05 -63.65 52.08
N PRO A 1104 11.30 -64.34 50.95
CA PRO A 1104 12.56 -65.03 50.73
C PRO A 1104 13.73 -64.03 50.60
N ILE A 1105 14.92 -64.48 51.01
CA ILE A 1105 16.20 -63.82 50.73
C ILE A 1105 17.02 -64.82 49.91
N ASP A 1106 17.39 -64.45 48.68
CA ASP A 1106 18.29 -65.25 47.85
C ASP A 1106 19.78 -65.02 48.21
N ALA A 1107 20.65 -65.87 47.67
CA ALA A 1107 22.09 -65.82 47.93
C ALA A 1107 22.76 -64.49 47.49
N ARG A 1108 22.24 -63.83 46.44
CA ARG A 1108 22.77 -62.54 45.96
C ARG A 1108 22.42 -61.43 46.95
N THR A 1109 21.16 -61.34 47.35
CA THR A 1109 20.66 -60.38 48.35
C THR A 1109 21.35 -60.58 49.70
N ALA A 1110 21.57 -61.84 50.09
CA ALA A 1110 22.34 -62.19 51.29
C ALA A 1110 23.78 -61.66 51.24
N ALA A 1111 24.54 -61.99 50.19
CA ALA A 1111 25.92 -61.53 50.00
C ALA A 1111 26.05 -60.01 49.78
N ALA A 1112 25.01 -59.37 49.23
CA ALA A 1112 24.99 -57.92 49.02
C ALA A 1112 24.75 -57.11 50.30
N PHE A 1113 23.88 -57.58 51.20
CA PHE A 1113 23.35 -56.73 52.28
C PHE A 1113 23.45 -57.30 53.71
N PHE A 1114 23.77 -58.59 53.87
CA PHE A 1114 23.75 -59.26 55.19
C PHE A 1114 25.06 -59.98 55.55
N LEU A 1115 25.77 -60.55 54.57
CA LEU A 1115 26.92 -61.44 54.79
C LEU A 1115 28.28 -60.78 54.48
N ARG A 1116 28.36 -59.46 54.62
CA ARG A 1116 29.57 -58.64 54.51
C ARG A 1116 30.19 -58.37 55.89
#